data_AF-A0A955S2I1-F1
#
_entry.id   AF-A0A955S2I1-F1
#
_cell.length_a   1.000
_cell.length_b   1.000
_cell.length_c   1.000
_cell.angle_alpha   90.00
_cell.angle_beta   90.00
_cell.angle_gamma   90.00
#
_symmetry.space_group_name_H-M   'P 1'
#
loop_
_entity.id
_entity.type
_entity.pdbx_description
1 polymer ?
#
loop_
_entity_poly.entity_id
_entity_poly.type
_entity_poly.pdbx_seq_one_letter_code
_entity_poly.pdbx_strand_id
1 'polypeptide(L)'
;NDELKTRVFRFIDVFPQLRTADQVVRHIREYFPQSEHRIPASIRAGLTLARAPLLTKNVLNTITRSMFARIARLFIAAQDTAQVMKVLDGLDEHGITASIDLLGERTLSDSEAEDYFRRYHALIEAFGRRGGDISRQNISVKLSALDPLFDPIDPEGASQRVRRRLSELLRAARAANVFVHIDMEEYAVRDLTLSVVRDVLQDAEFLNGIDIGIVLQAYLRDADECLDDILGWARTLPRPVTVRLVRGAYWDQEIMLARANHWASPVFHNKQETDLMFERLIDRILDEPECLRLAVATHNVRSIACAMTLAEEKGVTHDSFEFQLLHGMGAPLVEALRQLDYTPRVYMPIGDAVLGMSYLVRRLLENVSSQSFVRRGIHEKADPQTVLAPPEEIDTPSVSEESGGFEPCPPLEFFEEAPRIHFIATLGRTISEGPVDVPLIINGNEIFKPSPVTVLSPNDGKTPVVRATMAEAGDVEQALNAAQLQFPAWSRRPLSERAGYLRKAAQWMSDHRSRLAASAVIEVGKPLREADADVKEAIDFLNYYAWAAERMERTADVMSLADEINTVVPVGRGVTAVIAPWNFPLAILTGMSAAALVMGNTVILKPAEQSMLCGLEVMNAYRGAGIPAGVVNFLPGRGEDAGVRLTDDERVKIIAFTGSRAVGTGIIERVHRDLGGRRDIKKLIIEMGGKNAAIVDCSADFDQAIPAVLASAFGFAGQKCSALSRLIVLDDIYDDFVARLCRAASSVLTGSALDPLSVCGPVIDPDALQRIRKVLTDVRDSGSVAYQAALPEGMPGYFIPPTIITGLPAASPLLQEEIFGPVLAVLRAGTLAEALRIANDSDYALTGGIFSRTPSSIARAKRDLQVGNLYVNRTVTGAIVGRHPFGGYKMSGTGTKAGGAAYLREFCVERTISENVMRHGFAPLGEENPLG
;
A
#
# COMPACT_ATOMS: atom_id res chain seq x y z
N ASN A 1 3.51 -1.51 -30.53
CA ASN A 1 3.99 -2.75 -29.89
C ASN A 1 4.20 -2.43 -28.42
N ASP A 2 3.22 -2.74 -27.59
CA ASP A 2 3.17 -2.30 -26.18
C ASP A 2 4.11 -3.11 -25.28
N GLU A 3 4.43 -4.35 -25.68
CA GLU A 3 5.43 -5.16 -24.98
C GLU A 3 6.84 -4.58 -25.15
N LEU A 4 7.21 -4.17 -26.37
CA LEU A 4 8.48 -3.49 -26.61
C LEU A 4 8.54 -2.16 -25.85
N LYS A 5 7.44 -1.38 -25.85
CA LYS A 5 7.33 -0.12 -25.09
C LYS A 5 7.60 -0.37 -23.60
N THR A 6 6.94 -1.37 -23.03
CA THR A 6 7.12 -1.77 -21.61
C THR A 6 8.56 -2.14 -21.31
N ARG A 7 9.21 -2.94 -22.17
CA ARG A 7 10.60 -3.36 -21.99
C ARG A 7 11.58 -2.19 -22.08
N VAL A 8 11.38 -1.28 -23.03
CA VAL A 8 12.21 -0.06 -23.17
C VAL A 8 12.08 0.81 -21.92
N PHE A 9 10.86 1.09 -21.46
CA PHE A 9 10.64 1.95 -20.30
C PHE A 9 11.20 1.35 -19.01
N ARG A 10 11.01 0.04 -18.79
CA ARG A 10 11.62 -0.65 -17.65
C ARG A 10 13.15 -0.68 -17.72
N PHE A 11 13.72 -0.78 -18.92
CA PHE A 11 15.18 -0.69 -19.06
C PHE A 11 15.71 0.71 -18.77
N ILE A 12 15.02 1.75 -19.24
CA ILE A 12 15.34 3.15 -18.93
C ILE A 12 15.28 3.40 -17.41
N ASP A 13 14.24 2.86 -16.75
CA ASP A 13 14.03 2.97 -15.30
C ASP A 13 15.16 2.34 -14.47
N VAL A 14 15.62 1.15 -14.85
CA VAL A 14 16.68 0.43 -14.09
C VAL A 14 18.08 0.96 -14.39
N PHE A 15 18.29 1.56 -15.56
CA PHE A 15 19.61 1.99 -16.05
C PHE A 15 20.44 2.82 -15.05
N PRO A 16 19.88 3.81 -14.33
CA PRO A 16 20.56 4.57 -13.27
C PRO A 16 21.29 3.71 -12.22
N GLN A 17 20.71 2.55 -11.88
CA GLN A 17 21.23 1.70 -10.81
C GLN A 17 22.28 0.69 -11.31
N LEU A 18 22.55 0.64 -12.62
CA LEU A 18 23.55 -0.27 -13.19
C LEU A 18 24.95 0.35 -13.08
N ARG A 19 25.65 -0.01 -12.00
CA ARG A 19 26.98 0.49 -11.64
C ARG A 19 28.10 -0.04 -12.54
N THR A 20 27.96 -1.28 -13.04
CA THR A 20 29.01 -1.95 -13.83
C THR A 20 28.63 -2.17 -15.30
N ALA A 21 29.64 -2.25 -16.16
CA ALA A 21 29.45 -2.59 -17.58
C ALA A 21 28.74 -3.93 -17.76
N ASP A 22 29.10 -4.93 -16.95
CA ASP A 22 28.53 -6.28 -17.02
C ASP A 22 27.05 -6.30 -16.65
N GLN A 23 26.64 -5.50 -15.66
CA GLN A 23 25.23 -5.32 -15.32
C GLN A 23 24.46 -4.71 -16.50
N VAL A 24 24.99 -3.66 -17.16
CA VAL A 24 24.36 -3.05 -18.34
C VAL A 24 24.20 -4.04 -19.48
N VAL A 25 25.27 -4.76 -19.86
CA VAL A 25 25.21 -5.76 -20.94
C VAL A 25 24.19 -6.85 -20.64
N ARG A 26 24.17 -7.34 -19.40
CA ARG A 26 23.23 -8.35 -18.94
C ARG A 26 21.78 -7.87 -19.08
N HIS A 27 21.45 -6.69 -18.56
CA HIS A 27 20.09 -6.15 -18.63
C HIS A 27 19.65 -5.89 -20.07
N ILE A 28 20.56 -5.41 -20.94
CA ILE A 28 20.27 -5.28 -22.38
C ILE A 28 19.88 -6.62 -23.01
N ARG A 29 20.57 -7.71 -22.67
CA ARG A 29 20.26 -9.05 -23.19
C ARG A 29 18.93 -9.58 -22.66
N GLU A 30 18.62 -9.30 -21.39
CA GLU A 30 17.41 -9.78 -20.73
C GLU A 30 16.15 -9.02 -21.16
N TYR A 31 16.22 -7.70 -21.31
CA TYR A 31 15.10 -6.89 -21.78
C TYR A 31 14.88 -6.98 -23.30
N PHE A 32 15.91 -7.33 -24.08
CA PHE A 32 15.85 -7.41 -25.55
C PHE A 32 16.43 -8.73 -26.09
N PRO A 33 15.75 -9.88 -25.90
CA PRO A 33 16.21 -11.17 -26.41
C PRO A 33 16.30 -11.20 -27.94
N GLN A 34 17.25 -11.97 -28.50
CA GLN A 34 17.54 -12.03 -29.95
C GLN A 34 16.40 -12.58 -30.83
N SER A 35 15.42 -13.28 -30.24
CA SER A 35 14.38 -14.02 -30.96
C SER A 35 13.22 -13.17 -31.50
N GLU A 36 13.17 -11.87 -31.21
CA GLU A 36 12.06 -11.02 -31.66
C GLU A 36 12.43 -10.20 -32.90
N HIS A 37 11.81 -10.53 -34.04
CA HIS A 37 11.89 -9.81 -35.33
C HIS A 37 11.31 -8.38 -35.29
N ARG A 38 11.03 -7.82 -34.10
CA ARG A 38 10.28 -6.57 -33.89
C ARG A 38 11.10 -5.44 -33.24
N ILE A 39 12.44 -5.50 -33.31
CA ILE A 39 13.30 -4.40 -32.86
C ILE A 39 13.61 -3.45 -34.04
N PRO A 40 13.34 -2.13 -33.92
CA PRO A 40 13.65 -1.14 -34.96
C PRO A 40 15.12 -1.22 -35.42
N ALA A 41 15.37 -1.00 -36.72
CA ALA A 41 16.71 -1.17 -37.32
C ALA A 41 17.80 -0.33 -36.63
N SER A 42 17.47 0.86 -36.12
CA SER A 42 18.37 1.74 -35.37
C SER A 42 18.81 1.14 -34.03
N ILE A 43 17.87 0.60 -33.25
CA ILE A 43 18.15 -0.11 -31.99
C ILE A 43 18.85 -1.44 -32.27
N ARG A 44 18.47 -2.13 -33.35
CA ARG A 44 19.12 -3.36 -33.80
C ARG A 44 20.59 -3.12 -34.17
N ALA A 45 20.91 -2.05 -34.91
CA ALA A 45 22.28 -1.70 -35.26
C ALA A 45 23.12 -1.42 -33.99
N GLY A 46 22.58 -0.63 -33.05
CA GLY A 46 23.22 -0.38 -31.74
C GLY A 46 23.41 -1.65 -30.90
N LEU A 47 22.41 -2.53 -30.85
CA LEU A 47 22.46 -3.83 -30.17
C LEU A 47 23.42 -4.82 -30.85
N THR A 48 23.53 -4.77 -32.18
CA THR A 48 24.43 -5.66 -32.95
C THR A 48 25.88 -5.22 -32.76
N LEU A 49 26.14 -3.91 -32.76
CA LEU A 49 27.43 -3.33 -32.36
C LEU A 49 27.77 -3.65 -30.90
N ALA A 50 26.81 -3.54 -29.98
CA ALA A 50 26.96 -3.94 -28.59
C ALA A 50 27.25 -5.45 -28.39
N ARG A 51 26.94 -6.28 -29.38
CA ARG A 51 27.10 -7.73 -29.30
C ARG A 51 28.22 -8.25 -30.19
N ALA A 52 28.96 -7.38 -30.88
CA ALA A 52 30.10 -7.77 -31.70
C ALA A 52 31.21 -8.38 -30.81
N PRO A 53 31.71 -9.58 -31.10
CA PRO A 53 32.77 -10.24 -30.31
C PRO A 53 34.07 -9.43 -30.21
N LEU A 54 34.25 -8.45 -31.11
CA LEU A 54 35.45 -7.60 -31.23
C LEU A 54 35.42 -6.31 -30.38
N LEU A 55 34.31 -5.94 -29.75
CA LEU A 55 34.23 -4.72 -28.93
C LEU A 55 34.39 -5.06 -27.44
N THR A 56 35.48 -4.58 -26.83
CA THR A 56 35.75 -4.74 -25.40
C THR A 56 34.60 -4.17 -24.55
N LYS A 57 34.24 -4.84 -23.45
CA LYS A 57 33.17 -4.47 -22.50
C LYS A 57 33.15 -2.97 -22.13
N ASN A 58 34.33 -2.37 -22.01
CA ASN A 58 34.50 -0.94 -21.70
C ASN A 58 33.92 -0.03 -22.79
N VAL A 59 34.13 -0.35 -24.07
CA VAL A 59 33.64 0.45 -25.20
C VAL A 59 32.12 0.42 -25.28
N LEU A 60 31.49 -0.74 -25.04
CA LEU A 60 30.04 -0.84 -24.98
C LEU A 60 29.46 -0.01 -23.82
N ASN A 61 30.04 -0.12 -22.62
CA ASN A 61 29.59 0.67 -21.48
C ASN A 61 29.68 2.18 -21.77
N THR A 62 30.78 2.63 -22.38
CA THR A 62 30.95 4.03 -22.79
C THR A 62 29.91 4.45 -23.82
N ILE A 63 29.63 3.64 -24.83
CA ILE A 63 28.62 3.95 -25.87
C ILE A 63 27.23 4.02 -25.24
N THR A 64 26.85 3.04 -24.42
CA THR A 64 25.53 2.99 -23.79
C THR A 64 25.36 4.15 -22.81
N ARG A 65 26.32 4.41 -21.92
CA ARG A 65 26.30 5.56 -21.01
C ARG A 65 26.25 6.89 -21.77
N SER A 66 27.01 7.03 -22.85
CA SER A 66 26.98 8.24 -23.69
C SER A 66 25.62 8.44 -24.36
N MET A 67 24.99 7.36 -24.85
CA MET A 67 23.65 7.42 -25.44
C MET A 67 22.60 7.84 -24.40
N PHE A 68 22.61 7.23 -23.22
CA PHE A 68 21.67 7.58 -22.14
C PHE A 68 21.92 8.96 -21.56
N ALA A 69 23.17 9.35 -21.33
CA ALA A 69 23.50 10.72 -20.93
C ALA A 69 23.09 11.76 -21.98
N ARG A 70 23.05 11.39 -23.27
CA ARG A 70 22.52 12.27 -24.31
C ARG A 70 20.99 12.36 -24.27
N ILE A 71 20.30 11.26 -23.99
CA ILE A 71 18.84 11.26 -23.82
C ILE A 71 18.44 12.04 -22.56
N ALA A 72 19.11 11.81 -21.43
CA ALA A 72 18.86 12.54 -20.18
C ALA A 72 19.03 14.06 -20.35
N ARG A 73 20.08 14.49 -21.08
CA ARG A 73 20.33 15.90 -21.43
C ARG A 73 19.27 16.54 -22.34
N LEU A 74 18.38 15.77 -22.97
CA LEU A 74 17.25 16.35 -23.70
C LEU A 74 16.17 16.86 -22.75
N PHE A 75 16.07 16.31 -21.54
CA PHE A 75 14.98 16.60 -20.61
C PHE A 75 15.45 17.30 -19.34
N ILE A 76 16.73 17.17 -18.98
CA ILE A 76 17.34 17.83 -17.82
C ILE A 76 18.17 19.00 -18.33
N ALA A 77 17.77 20.21 -17.95
CA ALA A 77 18.35 21.43 -18.51
C ALA A 77 19.73 21.76 -17.91
N ALA A 78 19.94 21.42 -16.64
CA ALA A 78 21.16 21.72 -15.90
C ALA A 78 21.38 20.72 -14.75
N GLN A 79 22.64 20.51 -14.37
CA GLN A 79 23.01 19.63 -13.26
C GLN A 79 23.21 20.36 -11.93
N ASP A 80 23.57 21.64 -11.99
CA ASP A 80 23.90 22.47 -10.83
C ASP A 80 23.41 23.91 -11.01
N THR A 81 23.33 24.64 -9.90
CA THR A 81 22.82 26.03 -9.87
C THR A 81 23.62 26.98 -10.77
N ALA A 82 24.91 26.76 -10.98
CA ALA A 82 25.72 27.65 -11.82
C ALA A 82 25.40 27.45 -13.31
N GLN A 83 25.17 26.21 -13.74
CA GLN A 83 24.68 25.90 -15.08
C GLN A 83 23.28 26.47 -15.31
N VAL A 84 22.39 26.41 -14.31
CA VAL A 84 21.04 27.00 -14.38
C VAL A 84 21.11 28.46 -14.75
N MET A 85 21.95 29.24 -14.07
CA MET A 85 22.08 30.67 -14.33
C MET A 85 22.51 30.97 -15.78
N LYS A 86 23.45 30.18 -16.32
CA LYS A 86 23.88 30.33 -17.73
C LYS A 86 22.77 29.99 -18.72
N VAL A 87 21.96 28.95 -18.44
CA VAL A 87 20.84 28.59 -19.31
C VAL A 87 19.77 29.67 -19.28
N LEU A 88 19.47 30.21 -18.09
CA LEU A 88 18.54 31.32 -17.92
C LEU A 88 18.98 32.58 -18.68
N ASP A 89 20.27 32.93 -18.66
CA ASP A 89 20.80 34.07 -19.45
C ASP A 89 20.49 33.92 -20.94
N GLY A 90 20.70 32.73 -21.51
CA GLY A 90 20.37 32.46 -22.90
C GLY A 90 18.86 32.47 -23.21
N LEU A 91 18.02 32.05 -22.26
CA LEU A 91 16.56 32.11 -22.42
C LEU A 91 16.02 33.55 -22.34
N ASP A 92 16.64 34.40 -21.52
CA ASP A 92 16.29 35.82 -21.41
C ASP A 92 16.61 36.59 -22.71
N GLU A 93 17.75 36.30 -23.35
CA GLU A 93 18.06 36.80 -24.71
C GLU A 93 17.02 36.34 -25.74
N HIS A 94 16.48 35.16 -25.48
CA HIS A 94 15.27 34.61 -26.08
C HIS A 94 14.12 35.60 -25.95
N GLY A 95 13.73 35.94 -24.72
CA GLY A 95 12.36 36.36 -24.38
C GLY A 95 11.52 35.13 -23.98
N ILE A 96 12.16 34.17 -23.32
CA ILE A 96 11.58 32.96 -22.76
C ILE A 96 11.88 32.99 -21.27
N THR A 97 10.87 32.73 -20.43
CA THR A 97 11.09 32.61 -18.98
C THR A 97 11.16 31.14 -18.57
N ALA A 98 11.57 30.87 -17.33
CA ALA A 98 11.63 29.51 -16.82
C ALA A 98 10.96 29.36 -15.46
N SER A 99 10.51 28.15 -15.15
CA SER A 99 10.17 27.68 -13.79
C SER A 99 11.10 26.54 -13.45
N ILE A 100 11.93 26.69 -12.41
CA ILE A 100 12.94 25.69 -12.05
C ILE A 100 12.38 24.69 -11.06
N ASP A 101 12.44 23.40 -11.40
CA ASP A 101 12.07 22.27 -10.52
C ASP A 101 13.32 21.50 -10.12
N LEU A 102 13.56 21.34 -8.82
CA LEU A 102 14.62 20.48 -8.35
C LEU A 102 14.18 19.03 -8.48
N LEU A 103 14.95 18.22 -9.21
CA LEU A 103 14.78 16.78 -9.21
C LEU A 103 15.39 16.18 -7.95
N GLY A 104 14.68 15.22 -7.36
CA GLY A 104 15.16 14.44 -6.23
C GLY A 104 14.48 13.08 -6.16
N GLU A 105 15.13 12.17 -5.44
CA GLU A 105 14.51 10.95 -4.93
C GLU A 105 13.35 11.30 -3.99
N ARG A 106 12.47 10.33 -3.75
CA ARG A 106 11.48 10.45 -2.68
C ARG A 106 12.19 10.77 -1.37
N THR A 107 11.71 11.79 -0.66
CA THR A 107 12.24 12.19 0.65
C THR A 107 11.77 11.19 1.70
N LEU A 108 12.71 10.45 2.29
CA LEU A 108 12.41 9.38 3.26
C LEU A 108 12.90 9.70 4.68
N SER A 109 13.67 10.78 4.85
CA SER A 109 14.19 11.20 6.14
C SER A 109 14.19 12.71 6.29
N ASP A 110 14.22 13.19 7.54
CA ASP A 110 14.30 14.63 7.81
C ASP A 110 15.62 15.23 7.28
N SER A 111 16.69 14.45 7.28
CA SER A 111 17.97 14.86 6.67
C SER A 111 17.87 15.05 5.16
N GLU A 112 17.10 14.21 4.46
CA GLU A 112 16.86 14.36 3.02
C GLU A 112 15.96 15.57 2.73
N ALA A 113 14.96 15.82 3.58
CA ALA A 113 14.11 17.01 3.49
C ALA A 113 14.93 18.30 3.70
N GLU A 114 15.86 18.27 4.66
CA GLU A 114 16.78 19.37 4.93
C GLU A 114 17.75 19.62 3.76
N ASP A 115 18.29 18.56 3.15
CA ASP A 115 19.11 18.66 1.94
C ASP A 115 18.31 19.21 0.75
N TYR A 116 17.02 18.86 0.63
CA TYR A 116 16.12 19.41 -0.38
C TYR A 116 15.86 20.90 -0.16
N PHE A 117 15.53 21.28 1.08
CA PHE A 117 15.34 22.66 1.49
C PHE A 117 16.58 23.54 1.21
N ARG A 118 17.78 23.09 1.59
CA ARG A 118 19.03 23.84 1.36
C ARG A 118 19.30 24.06 -0.13
N ARG A 119 18.98 23.08 -0.98
CA ARG A 119 19.13 23.23 -2.45
C ARG A 119 18.21 24.30 -3.00
N TYR A 120 16.95 24.38 -2.55
CA TYR A 120 16.06 25.49 -2.93
C TYR A 120 16.56 26.82 -2.39
N HIS A 121 16.97 26.88 -1.13
CA HIS A 121 17.48 28.10 -0.54
C HIS A 121 18.69 28.64 -1.33
N ALA A 122 19.65 27.79 -1.67
CA ALA A 122 20.81 28.16 -2.48
C ALA A 122 20.43 28.62 -3.90
N LEU A 123 19.39 28.02 -4.50
CA LEU A 123 18.85 28.44 -5.79
C LEU A 123 18.22 29.83 -5.71
N ILE A 124 17.40 30.09 -4.67
CA ILE A 124 16.77 31.39 -4.42
C ILE A 124 17.81 32.48 -4.18
N GLU A 125 18.85 32.20 -3.40
CA GLU A 125 19.95 33.17 -3.21
C GLU A 125 20.69 33.48 -4.51
N ALA A 126 20.89 32.48 -5.37
CA ALA A 126 21.55 32.66 -6.64
C ALA A 126 20.70 33.53 -7.59
N PHE A 127 19.37 33.35 -7.57
CA PHE A 127 18.41 34.24 -8.21
C PHE A 127 18.51 35.68 -7.67
N GLY A 128 18.50 35.86 -6.35
CA GLY A 128 18.67 37.19 -5.74
C GLY A 128 19.97 37.90 -6.15
N ARG A 129 21.07 37.17 -6.34
CA ARG A 129 22.34 37.71 -6.85
C ARG A 129 22.32 38.06 -8.33
N ARG A 130 21.59 37.28 -9.16
CA ARG A 130 21.39 37.58 -10.59
C ARG A 130 20.70 38.93 -10.74
N GLY A 131 19.71 39.20 -9.89
CA GLY A 131 18.85 40.38 -9.99
C GLY A 131 17.93 40.27 -11.20
N GLY A 132 16.71 40.79 -11.08
CA GLY A 132 15.72 40.69 -12.14
C GLY A 132 14.31 40.87 -11.62
N ASP A 133 13.37 41.01 -12.55
CA ASP A 133 11.94 41.07 -12.26
C ASP A 133 11.41 39.69 -11.83
N ILE A 134 10.39 39.70 -10.96
CA ILE A 134 9.75 38.49 -10.44
C ILE A 134 9.13 37.64 -11.54
N SER A 135 8.72 38.27 -12.64
CA SER A 135 8.21 37.58 -13.83
C SER A 135 9.24 36.61 -14.45
N ARG A 136 10.54 36.84 -14.25
CA ARG A 136 11.63 36.05 -14.85
C ARG A 136 12.23 35.01 -13.92
N GLN A 137 12.00 35.12 -12.62
CA GLN A 137 12.61 34.25 -11.61
C GLN A 137 11.52 33.43 -10.92
N ASN A 138 11.43 32.14 -11.26
CA ASN A 138 10.36 31.28 -10.76
C ASN A 138 10.88 29.89 -10.41
N ILE A 139 10.45 29.39 -9.25
CA ILE A 139 10.72 28.02 -8.79
C ILE A 139 9.41 27.26 -8.58
N SER A 140 9.45 25.95 -8.81
CA SER A 140 8.38 25.02 -8.47
C SER A 140 8.81 24.17 -7.29
N VAL A 141 7.98 24.08 -6.25
CA VAL A 141 8.27 23.38 -5.00
C VAL A 141 7.21 22.30 -4.75
N LYS A 142 7.66 21.10 -4.38
CA LYS A 142 6.82 19.98 -3.95
C LYS A 142 6.85 19.92 -2.42
N LEU A 143 5.70 19.94 -1.75
CA LEU A 143 5.66 19.98 -0.28
C LEU A 143 6.05 18.65 0.35
N SER A 144 5.75 17.52 -0.31
CA SER A 144 6.17 16.19 0.17
C SER A 144 7.70 16.03 0.30
N ALA A 145 8.46 16.84 -0.44
CA ALA A 145 9.92 16.84 -0.38
C ALA A 145 10.50 17.65 0.80
N LEU A 146 9.65 18.41 1.51
CA LEU A 146 10.05 19.21 2.69
C LEU A 146 9.71 18.51 4.02
N ASP A 147 8.93 17.43 3.99
CA ASP A 147 8.60 16.62 5.17
C ASP A 147 8.51 15.13 4.80
N PRO A 148 9.36 14.25 5.36
CA PRO A 148 9.24 12.81 5.13
C PRO A 148 7.93 12.21 5.70
N LEU A 149 7.23 12.96 6.54
CA LEU A 149 5.97 12.59 7.20
C LEU A 149 4.76 13.35 6.63
N PHE A 150 4.83 13.78 5.37
CA PHE A 150 3.74 14.46 4.69
C PHE A 150 2.58 13.48 4.39
N ASP A 151 1.73 13.24 5.37
CA ASP A 151 0.62 12.27 5.34
C ASP A 151 -0.69 12.95 5.79
N PRO A 152 -1.79 12.82 5.01
CA PRO A 152 -3.07 13.45 5.32
C PRO A 152 -3.80 12.86 6.53
N ILE A 153 -3.27 11.81 7.17
CA ILE A 153 -3.82 11.25 8.41
C ILE A 153 -3.65 12.20 9.62
N ASP A 154 -2.67 13.11 9.56
CA ASP A 154 -2.41 14.17 10.55
C ASP A 154 -2.16 15.50 9.81
N PRO A 155 -3.22 16.14 9.28
CA PRO A 155 -3.06 17.34 8.46
C PRO A 155 -2.52 18.52 9.26
N GLU A 156 -2.92 18.68 10.53
CA GLU A 156 -2.43 19.75 11.40
C GLU A 156 -0.93 19.60 11.69
N GLY A 157 -0.46 18.41 12.07
CA GLY A 157 0.96 18.19 12.34
C GLY A 157 1.82 18.26 11.08
N ALA A 158 1.32 17.79 9.93
CA ALA A 158 1.99 17.98 8.64
C ALA A 158 2.13 19.47 8.30
N SER A 159 1.10 20.29 8.52
CA SER A 159 1.19 21.74 8.35
C SER A 159 2.27 22.35 9.23
N GLN A 160 2.30 22.01 10.52
CA GLN A 160 3.28 22.54 11.46
C GLN A 160 4.73 22.17 11.08
N ARG A 161 4.98 20.93 10.64
CA ARG A 161 6.32 20.47 10.21
C ARG A 161 6.78 21.17 8.94
N VAL A 162 5.90 21.28 7.93
CA VAL A 162 6.22 21.92 6.65
C VAL A 162 6.35 23.44 6.80
N ARG A 163 5.52 24.08 7.64
CA ARG A 163 5.50 25.53 7.87
C ARG A 163 6.89 26.10 8.12
N ARG A 164 7.71 25.45 8.96
CA ARG A 164 9.07 25.92 9.26
C ARG A 164 9.90 26.14 7.98
N ARG A 165 10.01 25.11 7.15
CA ARG A 165 10.82 25.15 5.91
C ARG A 165 10.17 26.02 4.84
N LEU A 166 8.84 25.92 4.69
CA LEU A 166 8.13 26.69 3.68
C LEU A 166 8.19 28.20 3.97
N SER A 167 7.94 28.64 5.21
CA SER A 167 8.04 30.05 5.58
C SER A 167 9.45 30.61 5.35
N GLU A 168 10.50 29.84 5.63
CA GLU A 168 11.88 30.26 5.33
C GLU A 168 12.14 30.42 3.82
N LEU A 169 11.67 29.47 3.00
CA LEU A 169 11.76 29.60 1.54
C LEU A 169 10.98 30.81 1.02
N LEU A 170 9.78 31.05 1.53
CA LEU A 170 8.95 32.19 1.14
C LEU A 170 9.60 33.52 1.53
N ARG A 171 10.22 33.63 2.72
CA ARG A 171 10.98 34.83 3.11
C ARG A 171 12.16 35.09 2.19
N ALA A 172 12.95 34.05 1.89
CA ALA A 172 14.07 34.16 0.97
C ALA A 172 13.60 34.56 -0.43
N ALA A 173 12.52 33.95 -0.91
CA ALA A 173 11.95 34.22 -2.23
C ALA A 173 11.46 35.67 -2.35
N ARG A 174 10.74 36.17 -1.33
CA ARG A 174 10.31 37.57 -1.25
C ARG A 174 11.50 38.54 -1.29
N ALA A 175 12.56 38.27 -0.53
CA ALA A 175 13.75 39.13 -0.51
C ALA A 175 14.50 39.14 -1.86
N ALA A 176 14.46 38.02 -2.59
CA ALA A 176 15.13 37.84 -3.87
C ALA A 176 14.26 38.18 -5.10
N ASN A 177 13.00 38.61 -4.92
CA ASN A 177 11.99 38.76 -5.98
C ASN A 177 11.84 37.49 -6.83
N VAL A 178 11.66 36.34 -6.17
CA VAL A 178 11.43 35.04 -6.81
C VAL A 178 9.98 34.62 -6.64
N PHE A 179 9.33 34.26 -7.75
CA PHE A 179 7.99 33.68 -7.75
C PHE A 179 8.05 32.22 -7.31
N VAL A 180 7.19 31.82 -6.38
CA VAL A 180 7.10 30.43 -5.91
C VAL A 180 5.80 29.79 -6.40
N HIS A 181 5.92 28.70 -7.16
CA HIS A 181 4.81 27.80 -7.46
C HIS A 181 4.86 26.59 -6.55
N ILE A 182 3.71 26.21 -6.00
CA ILE A 182 3.51 24.95 -5.29
C ILE A 182 2.94 23.94 -6.28
N ASP A 183 3.72 22.92 -6.59
CA ASP A 183 3.32 21.83 -7.47
C ASP A 183 2.34 20.90 -6.74
N MET A 184 1.40 20.32 -7.49
CA MET A 184 0.42 19.37 -6.98
C MET A 184 0.83 17.93 -7.32
N GLU A 185 0.73 17.05 -6.33
CA GLU A 185 1.24 15.67 -6.37
C GLU A 185 0.10 14.66 -6.56
N GLU A 186 0.12 13.52 -5.85
CA GLU A 186 -0.97 12.54 -5.84
C GLU A 186 -2.26 13.10 -5.25
N TYR A 187 -3.40 12.49 -5.63
CA TYR A 187 -4.72 12.88 -5.14
C TYR A 187 -4.81 12.90 -3.60
N ALA A 188 -4.26 11.86 -2.96
CA ALA A 188 -4.33 11.70 -1.51
C ALA A 188 -3.66 12.84 -0.70
N VAL A 189 -2.74 13.60 -1.29
CA VAL A 189 -2.05 14.72 -0.60
C VAL A 189 -2.48 16.10 -1.13
N ARG A 190 -3.41 16.16 -2.09
CA ARG A 190 -3.86 17.41 -2.70
C ARG A 190 -4.44 18.36 -1.67
N ASP A 191 -5.43 17.90 -0.90
CA ASP A 191 -6.14 18.75 0.05
C ASP A 191 -5.24 19.15 1.22
N LEU A 192 -4.34 18.26 1.63
CA LEU A 192 -3.28 18.59 2.57
C LEU A 192 -2.40 19.72 2.03
N THR A 193 -1.95 19.63 0.78
CA THR A 193 -1.11 20.65 0.13
C THR A 193 -1.82 22.00 0.12
N LEU A 194 -3.10 22.04 -0.29
CA LEU A 194 -3.90 23.26 -0.27
C LEU A 194 -4.03 23.82 1.16
N SER A 195 -4.33 22.96 2.13
CA SER A 195 -4.47 23.35 3.54
C SER A 195 -3.20 23.97 4.12
N VAL A 196 -2.04 23.35 3.90
CA VAL A 196 -0.74 23.86 4.37
C VAL A 196 -0.42 25.22 3.74
N VAL A 197 -0.64 25.36 2.42
CA VAL A 197 -0.40 26.63 1.73
C VAL A 197 -1.30 27.73 2.29
N ARG A 198 -2.59 27.45 2.53
CA ARG A 198 -3.54 28.39 3.12
C ARG A 198 -3.09 28.82 4.53
N ASP A 199 -2.76 27.87 5.40
CA ASP A 199 -2.32 28.14 6.78
C ASP A 199 -1.06 29.02 6.82
N VAL A 200 -0.07 28.73 5.98
CA VAL A 200 1.16 29.53 5.93
C VAL A 200 0.92 30.94 5.39
N LEU A 201 0.08 31.11 4.36
CA LEU A 201 -0.16 32.42 3.75
C LEU A 201 -1.10 33.33 4.52
N GLN A 202 -1.84 32.79 5.49
CA GLN A 202 -2.61 33.59 6.44
C GLN A 202 -1.73 34.37 7.42
N ASP A 203 -0.44 34.03 7.55
CA ASP A 203 0.49 34.80 8.36
C ASP A 203 0.64 36.22 7.82
N ALA A 204 0.55 37.21 8.73
CA ALA A 204 0.62 38.64 8.39
C ALA A 204 1.90 39.01 7.61
N GLU A 205 2.97 38.25 7.78
CA GLU A 205 4.23 38.40 7.03
C GLU A 205 4.05 38.20 5.52
N PHE A 206 3.21 37.26 5.09
CA PHE A 206 3.09 36.86 3.68
C PHE A 206 1.88 37.48 2.97
N LEU A 207 0.82 37.83 3.70
CA LEU A 207 -0.42 38.40 3.15
C LEU A 207 -0.21 39.51 2.11
N ASN A 208 0.74 40.43 2.34
CA ASN A 208 0.96 41.59 1.45
C ASN A 208 2.25 41.49 0.60
N GLY A 209 2.97 40.38 0.66
CA GLY A 209 4.41 40.37 0.36
C GLY A 209 4.92 39.35 -0.65
N ILE A 210 4.10 38.37 -1.08
CA ILE A 210 4.58 37.30 -1.96
C ILE A 210 3.56 36.97 -3.04
N ASP A 211 4.03 36.82 -4.27
CA ASP A 211 3.23 36.27 -5.36
C ASP A 211 3.41 34.75 -5.37
N ILE A 212 2.30 34.03 -5.25
CA ILE A 212 2.30 32.57 -5.16
C ILE A 212 1.46 31.95 -6.26
N GLY A 213 1.90 30.80 -6.73
CA GLY A 213 1.15 29.97 -7.66
C GLY A 213 0.81 28.61 -7.06
N ILE A 214 -0.33 28.06 -7.46
CA ILE A 214 -0.79 26.72 -7.09
C ILE A 214 -1.17 25.95 -8.34
N VAL A 215 -0.90 24.64 -8.36
CA VAL A 215 -1.27 23.78 -9.48
C VAL A 215 -2.68 23.22 -9.29
N LEU A 216 -3.50 23.29 -10.35
CA LEU A 216 -4.82 22.66 -10.43
C LEU A 216 -4.81 21.60 -11.53
N GLN A 217 -5.33 20.40 -11.23
CA GLN A 217 -5.27 19.23 -12.11
C GLN A 217 -6.64 18.92 -12.72
N ALA A 218 -6.85 19.23 -14.01
CA ALA A 218 -8.13 19.09 -14.71
C ALA A 218 -8.58 17.64 -14.98
N TYR A 219 -7.69 16.65 -14.82
CA TYR A 219 -8.05 15.23 -14.97
C TYR A 219 -8.86 14.67 -13.78
N LEU A 220 -8.98 15.42 -12.68
CA LEU A 220 -9.73 15.03 -11.50
C LEU A 220 -11.20 15.33 -11.70
N ARG A 221 -12.07 14.44 -11.22
CA ARG A 221 -13.52 14.57 -11.33
C ARG A 221 -14.06 15.73 -10.50
N ASP A 222 -13.39 16.04 -9.39
CA ASP A 222 -13.70 17.13 -8.45
C ASP A 222 -12.85 18.40 -8.71
N ALA A 223 -12.17 18.50 -9.87
CA ALA A 223 -11.34 19.68 -10.20
C ALA A 223 -12.14 21.00 -10.19
N ASP A 224 -13.44 20.93 -10.48
CA ASP A 224 -14.37 22.06 -10.48
C ASP A 224 -14.64 22.58 -9.06
N GLU A 225 -14.89 21.66 -8.13
CA GLU A 225 -15.09 21.93 -6.70
C GLU A 225 -13.78 22.44 -6.06
N CYS A 226 -12.65 21.84 -6.45
CA CYS A 226 -11.33 22.29 -6.03
C CYS A 226 -11.03 23.73 -6.51
N LEU A 227 -11.50 24.13 -7.70
CA LEU A 227 -11.37 25.52 -8.16
C LEU A 227 -12.23 26.46 -7.31
N ASP A 228 -13.46 26.08 -6.97
CA ASP A 228 -14.32 26.89 -6.09
C ASP A 228 -13.67 27.12 -4.73
N ASP A 229 -13.05 26.10 -4.16
CA ASP A 229 -12.31 26.20 -2.91
C ASP A 229 -11.09 27.13 -3.02
N ILE A 230 -10.34 27.05 -4.12
CA ILE A 230 -9.19 27.94 -4.38
C ILE A 230 -9.69 29.38 -4.56
N LEU A 231 -10.77 29.59 -5.30
CA LEU A 231 -11.36 30.91 -5.55
C LEU A 231 -11.90 31.54 -4.27
N GLY A 232 -12.60 30.75 -3.45
CA GLY A 232 -13.08 31.16 -2.13
C GLY A 232 -11.94 31.63 -1.22
N TRP A 233 -10.81 30.91 -1.23
CA TRP A 233 -9.61 31.33 -0.53
C TRP A 233 -8.94 32.56 -1.16
N ALA A 234 -8.76 32.60 -2.47
CA ALA A 234 -8.09 33.69 -3.18
C ALA A 234 -8.80 35.04 -2.97
N ARG A 235 -10.13 35.05 -2.88
CA ARG A 235 -10.94 36.25 -2.53
C ARG A 235 -10.61 36.85 -1.17
N THR A 236 -10.00 36.08 -0.27
CA THR A 236 -9.55 36.58 1.06
C THR A 236 -8.18 37.23 1.02
N LEU A 237 -7.44 37.07 -0.09
CA LEU A 237 -6.09 37.59 -0.23
C LEU A 237 -6.10 38.96 -0.93
N PRO A 238 -5.16 39.85 -0.58
CA PRO A 238 -5.06 41.18 -1.19
C PRO A 238 -4.38 41.15 -2.58
N ARG A 239 -3.88 39.99 -3.02
CA ARG A 239 -3.24 39.77 -4.31
C ARG A 239 -3.81 38.52 -4.97
N PRO A 240 -3.90 38.49 -6.31
CA PRO A 240 -4.42 37.33 -7.01
C PRO A 240 -3.45 36.14 -6.91
N VAL A 241 -4.02 34.93 -6.83
CA VAL A 241 -3.27 33.67 -6.84
C VAL A 241 -3.08 33.21 -8.28
N THR A 242 -1.86 32.81 -8.66
CA THR A 242 -1.64 32.22 -9.98
C THR A 242 -2.05 30.75 -9.97
N VAL A 243 -3.04 30.37 -10.78
CA VAL A 243 -3.43 28.98 -10.97
C VAL A 243 -2.72 28.43 -12.20
N ARG A 244 -1.76 27.54 -11.97
CA ARG A 244 -1.16 26.74 -13.03
C ARG A 244 -2.06 25.56 -13.34
N LEU A 245 -2.86 25.71 -14.39
CA LEU A 245 -3.79 24.68 -14.83
C LEU A 245 -3.04 23.64 -15.68
N VAL A 246 -2.99 22.42 -15.18
CA VAL A 246 -2.45 21.24 -15.87
C VAL A 246 -3.57 20.22 -16.09
N ARG A 247 -3.35 19.24 -16.98
CA ARG A 247 -4.22 18.05 -17.00
C ARG A 247 -4.02 17.20 -15.75
N GLY A 248 -2.81 16.68 -15.56
CA GLY A 248 -2.45 15.82 -14.44
C GLY A 248 -1.31 14.86 -14.82
N ALA A 249 -0.50 14.45 -13.86
CA ALA A 249 0.72 13.67 -14.09
C ALA A 249 0.67 12.23 -13.54
N TYR A 250 -0.36 11.88 -12.77
CA TYR A 250 -0.45 10.63 -12.01
C TYR A 250 -1.57 9.68 -12.46
N TRP A 251 -2.11 9.86 -13.68
CA TRP A 251 -3.35 9.20 -14.12
C TRP A 251 -3.31 7.67 -13.98
N ASP A 252 -2.27 7.02 -14.50
CA ASP A 252 -2.11 5.57 -14.39
C ASP A 252 -2.00 5.12 -12.93
N GLN A 253 -1.28 5.88 -12.11
CA GLN A 253 -1.10 5.59 -10.68
C GLN A 253 -2.43 5.70 -9.94
N GLU A 254 -3.21 6.76 -10.14
CA GLU A 254 -4.50 6.95 -9.48
C GLU A 254 -5.51 5.85 -9.87
N ILE A 255 -5.56 5.46 -11.15
CA ILE A 255 -6.42 4.35 -11.58
C ILE A 255 -5.97 3.03 -10.96
N MET A 256 -4.66 2.75 -10.94
CA MET A 256 -4.15 1.52 -10.34
C MET A 256 -4.40 1.49 -8.83
N LEU A 257 -4.24 2.61 -8.12
CA LEU A 257 -4.51 2.72 -6.69
C LEU A 257 -6.01 2.55 -6.40
N ALA A 258 -6.88 3.25 -7.12
CA ALA A 258 -8.33 3.11 -6.97
C ALA A 258 -8.79 1.67 -7.21
N ARG A 259 -8.32 1.02 -8.29
CA ARG A 259 -8.62 -0.40 -8.57
C ARG A 259 -8.03 -1.34 -7.53
N ALA A 260 -6.79 -1.09 -7.08
CA ALA A 260 -6.16 -1.92 -6.07
C ALA A 260 -6.90 -1.85 -4.73
N ASN A 261 -7.47 -0.70 -4.37
CA ASN A 261 -8.17 -0.49 -3.12
C ASN A 261 -9.70 -0.62 -3.22
N HIS A 262 -10.27 -0.80 -4.41
CA HIS A 262 -11.72 -0.73 -4.66
C HIS A 262 -12.33 0.63 -4.28
N TRP A 263 -11.58 1.71 -4.49
CA TRP A 263 -12.08 3.08 -4.34
C TRP A 263 -12.69 3.58 -5.65
N ALA A 264 -13.51 4.64 -5.53
CA ALA A 264 -13.93 5.40 -6.69
C ALA A 264 -12.68 6.00 -7.36
N SER A 265 -12.68 6.02 -8.69
CA SER A 265 -11.56 6.62 -9.45
C SER A 265 -11.62 8.15 -9.33
N PRO A 266 -10.63 8.83 -8.75
CA PRO A 266 -10.65 10.28 -8.63
C PRO A 266 -10.42 10.97 -9.98
N VAL A 267 -9.89 10.25 -10.97
CA VAL A 267 -9.64 10.75 -12.33
C VAL A 267 -10.70 10.30 -13.33
N PHE A 268 -10.91 11.10 -14.37
CA PHE A 268 -11.65 10.71 -15.57
C PHE A 268 -10.95 9.56 -16.29
N HIS A 269 -11.72 8.61 -16.84
CA HIS A 269 -11.14 7.49 -17.61
C HIS A 269 -10.96 7.84 -19.09
N ASN A 270 -11.81 8.72 -19.63
CA ASN A 270 -11.64 9.21 -20.98
C ASN A 270 -10.88 10.54 -20.99
N LYS A 271 -9.93 10.67 -21.91
CA LYS A 271 -9.19 11.89 -22.11
C LYS A 271 -10.06 13.06 -22.59
N GLN A 272 -11.11 12.81 -23.38
CA GLN A 272 -12.01 13.88 -23.83
C GLN A 272 -12.70 14.57 -22.63
N GLU A 273 -13.07 13.83 -21.59
CA GLU A 273 -13.61 14.41 -20.35
C GLU A 273 -12.58 15.32 -19.65
N THR A 274 -11.31 14.88 -19.60
CA THR A 274 -10.21 15.71 -19.08
C THR A 274 -10.00 16.98 -19.92
N ASP A 275 -10.09 16.86 -21.25
CA ASP A 275 -9.93 17.99 -22.16
C ASP A 275 -11.09 18.99 -22.03
N LEU A 276 -12.32 18.51 -21.85
CA LEU A 276 -13.51 19.32 -21.61
C LEU A 276 -13.42 20.04 -20.26
N MET A 277 -13.05 19.33 -19.18
CA MET A 277 -12.80 19.94 -17.87
C MET A 277 -11.70 21.00 -17.96
N PHE A 278 -10.62 20.72 -18.70
CA PHE A 278 -9.53 21.68 -18.88
C PHE A 278 -9.99 22.97 -19.59
N GLU A 279 -10.73 22.87 -20.70
CA GLU A 279 -11.30 24.04 -21.40
C GLU A 279 -12.30 24.80 -20.50
N ARG A 280 -13.14 24.08 -19.73
CA ARG A 280 -14.08 24.70 -18.76
C ARG A 280 -13.38 25.46 -17.64
N LEU A 281 -12.32 24.90 -17.06
CA LEU A 281 -11.56 25.55 -15.99
C LEU A 281 -10.82 26.80 -16.49
N ILE A 282 -10.35 26.82 -17.75
CA ILE A 282 -9.80 28.03 -18.36
C ILE A 282 -10.84 29.16 -18.35
N ASP A 283 -12.04 28.87 -18.86
CA ASP A 283 -13.14 29.83 -18.95
C ASP A 283 -13.47 30.43 -17.57
N ARG A 284 -13.67 29.56 -16.57
CA ARG A 284 -13.96 29.96 -15.18
C ARG A 284 -12.86 30.78 -14.52
N ILE A 285 -11.59 30.43 -14.73
CA ILE A 285 -10.48 31.18 -14.13
C ILE A 285 -10.38 32.58 -14.75
N LEU A 286 -10.61 32.70 -16.05
CA LEU A 286 -10.56 33.99 -16.76
C LEU A 286 -11.72 34.93 -16.36
N ASP A 287 -12.82 34.41 -15.80
CA ASP A 287 -13.92 35.22 -15.25
C ASP A 287 -13.58 35.92 -13.93
N GLU A 288 -12.48 35.55 -13.27
CA GLU A 288 -12.11 36.04 -11.93
C GLU A 288 -10.72 36.73 -11.91
N PRO A 289 -10.40 37.68 -12.81
CA PRO A 289 -9.06 38.24 -12.98
C PRO A 289 -8.56 39.07 -11.78
N GLU A 290 -9.49 39.53 -10.92
CA GLU A 290 -9.15 40.23 -9.68
C GLU A 290 -8.56 39.29 -8.62
N CYS A 291 -8.98 38.02 -8.64
CA CYS A 291 -8.63 37.02 -7.62
C CYS A 291 -7.65 35.98 -8.14
N LEU A 292 -7.68 35.65 -9.43
CA LEU A 292 -6.90 34.59 -10.03
C LEU A 292 -6.12 35.08 -11.25
N ARG A 293 -4.91 34.54 -11.45
CA ARG A 293 -4.14 34.65 -12.69
C ARG A 293 -3.98 33.28 -13.31
N LEU A 294 -4.15 33.17 -14.62
CA LEU A 294 -4.07 31.88 -15.30
C LEU A 294 -2.66 31.61 -15.84
N ALA A 295 -2.14 30.43 -15.55
CA ALA A 295 -0.98 29.86 -16.23
C ALA A 295 -1.38 28.55 -16.93
N VAL A 296 -1.53 28.59 -18.26
CA VAL A 296 -2.00 27.45 -19.07
C VAL A 296 -0.83 26.52 -19.39
N ALA A 297 -0.73 25.41 -18.67
CA ALA A 297 0.37 24.46 -18.80
C ALA A 297 -0.01 23.25 -19.68
N THR A 298 0.24 23.34 -21.00
CA THR A 298 -0.13 22.29 -21.95
C THR A 298 0.71 22.31 -23.24
N HIS A 299 0.89 21.14 -23.86
CA HIS A 299 1.43 21.00 -25.23
C HIS A 299 0.34 20.76 -26.28
N ASN A 300 -0.93 20.82 -25.89
CA ASN A 300 -2.05 20.67 -26.82
C ASN A 300 -2.35 21.99 -27.52
N VAL A 301 -2.12 22.07 -28.83
CA VAL A 301 -2.39 23.27 -29.64
C VAL A 301 -3.86 23.69 -29.57
N ARG A 302 -4.80 22.72 -29.53
CA ARG A 302 -6.23 23.02 -29.37
C ARG A 302 -6.51 23.78 -28.08
N SER A 303 -5.99 23.28 -26.96
CA SER A 303 -6.19 23.90 -25.65
C SER A 303 -5.51 25.27 -25.55
N ILE A 304 -4.35 25.44 -26.20
CA ILE A 304 -3.69 26.75 -26.32
C ILE A 304 -4.57 27.73 -27.10
N ALA A 305 -5.05 27.33 -28.27
CA ALA A 305 -5.91 28.16 -29.11
C ALA A 305 -7.23 28.52 -28.40
N CYS A 306 -7.85 27.57 -27.71
CA CYS A 306 -9.04 27.80 -26.90
C CYS A 306 -8.79 28.86 -25.81
N ALA A 307 -7.67 28.77 -25.09
CA ALA A 307 -7.32 29.76 -24.08
C ALA A 307 -7.11 31.17 -24.67
N MET A 308 -6.45 31.27 -25.83
CA MET A 308 -6.27 32.54 -26.54
C MET A 308 -7.62 33.15 -26.91
N THR A 309 -8.50 32.37 -27.54
CA THR A 309 -9.82 32.85 -27.97
C THR A 309 -10.71 33.26 -26.81
N LEU A 310 -10.74 32.48 -25.72
CA LEU A 310 -11.51 32.84 -24.51
C LEU A 310 -10.97 34.10 -23.83
N ALA A 311 -9.64 34.27 -23.80
CA ALA A 311 -9.02 35.48 -23.26
C ALA A 311 -9.37 36.72 -24.11
N GLU A 312 -9.32 36.60 -25.44
CA GLU A 312 -9.73 37.65 -26.37
C GLU A 312 -11.22 38.02 -26.19
N GLU A 313 -12.09 37.02 -26.09
CA GLU A 313 -13.54 37.21 -25.91
C GLU A 313 -13.87 37.95 -24.60
N LYS A 314 -13.16 37.64 -23.52
CA LYS A 314 -13.32 38.29 -22.22
C LYS A 314 -12.52 39.59 -22.07
N GLY A 315 -11.81 40.04 -23.11
CA GLY A 315 -11.01 41.25 -23.09
C GLY A 315 -9.79 41.18 -22.16
N VAL A 316 -9.32 39.97 -21.84
CA VAL A 316 -8.13 39.73 -21.01
C VAL A 316 -6.89 40.02 -21.84
N THR A 317 -6.04 40.94 -21.36
CA THR A 317 -4.83 41.34 -22.09
C THR A 317 -3.78 40.21 -22.12
N HIS A 318 -2.93 40.20 -23.14
CA HIS A 318 -1.89 39.17 -23.33
C HIS A 318 -0.95 39.02 -22.13
N ASP A 319 -0.73 40.08 -21.35
CA ASP A 319 0.14 40.08 -20.17
C ASP A 319 -0.55 39.55 -18.90
N SER A 320 -1.86 39.28 -18.95
CA SER A 320 -2.66 38.88 -17.79
C SER A 320 -2.71 37.36 -17.56
N PHE A 321 -2.21 36.57 -18.51
CA PHE A 321 -2.08 35.11 -18.38
C PHE A 321 -0.81 34.63 -19.12
N GLU A 322 -0.28 33.46 -18.74
CA GLU A 322 0.93 32.92 -19.36
C GLU A 322 0.75 31.48 -19.86
N PHE A 323 1.54 31.10 -20.87
CA PHE A 323 1.64 29.72 -21.35
C PHE A 323 2.87 29.03 -20.78
N GLN A 324 2.70 27.80 -20.30
CA GLN A 324 3.80 27.02 -19.76
C GLN A 324 3.99 25.69 -20.50
N LEU A 325 5.24 25.35 -20.82
CA LEU A 325 5.61 24.12 -21.52
C LEU A 325 6.81 23.44 -20.85
N LEU A 326 6.91 22.12 -21.00
CA LEU A 326 8.07 21.37 -20.53
C LEU A 326 9.31 21.59 -21.42
N HIS A 327 10.47 21.70 -20.77
CA HIS A 327 11.77 21.70 -21.43
C HIS A 327 11.97 20.44 -22.29
N GLY A 328 12.63 20.60 -23.46
CA GLY A 328 12.99 19.48 -24.33
C GLY A 328 11.87 18.91 -25.21
N MET A 329 10.62 19.34 -25.01
CA MET A 329 9.45 18.73 -25.69
C MET A 329 8.69 19.69 -26.60
N GLY A 330 8.55 20.95 -26.20
CA GLY A 330 7.68 21.92 -26.86
C GLY A 330 8.37 22.95 -27.75
N ALA A 331 9.63 22.74 -28.16
CA ALA A 331 10.43 23.81 -28.80
C ALA A 331 9.73 24.49 -30.00
N PRO A 332 9.08 23.77 -30.94
CA PRO A 332 8.32 24.43 -32.01
C PRO A 332 7.12 25.25 -31.52
N LEU A 333 6.46 24.81 -30.44
CA LEU A 333 5.33 25.54 -29.84
C LEU A 333 5.79 26.77 -29.08
N VAL A 334 6.92 26.68 -28.37
CA VAL A 334 7.54 27.83 -27.69
C VAL A 334 7.86 28.92 -28.70
N GLU A 335 8.44 28.56 -29.84
CA GLU A 335 8.73 29.52 -30.91
C GLU A 335 7.46 30.09 -31.55
N ALA A 336 6.44 29.26 -31.78
CA ALA A 336 5.15 29.73 -32.29
C ALA A 336 4.46 30.73 -31.35
N LEU A 337 4.49 30.49 -30.04
CA LEU A 337 3.93 31.41 -29.04
C LEU A 337 4.65 32.75 -29.04
N ARG A 338 5.98 32.76 -29.20
CA ARG A 338 6.77 33.99 -29.30
C ARG A 338 6.45 34.80 -30.54
N GLN A 339 6.22 34.13 -31.67
CA GLN A 339 5.79 34.79 -32.91
C GLN A 339 4.39 35.40 -32.81
N LEU A 340 3.61 34.98 -31.82
CA LEU A 340 2.30 35.54 -31.46
C LEU A 340 2.42 36.55 -30.29
N ASP A 341 3.63 37.05 -30.01
CA ASP A 341 3.94 38.03 -28.96
C ASP A 341 3.62 37.58 -27.52
N TYR A 342 3.55 36.26 -27.26
CA TYR A 342 3.50 35.73 -25.90
C TYR A 342 4.90 35.48 -25.34
N THR A 343 5.02 35.57 -24.00
CA THR A 343 6.23 35.19 -23.26
C THR A 343 6.04 33.81 -22.62
N PRO A 344 6.39 32.70 -23.31
CA PRO A 344 6.21 31.36 -22.74
C PRO A 344 7.18 31.10 -21.58
N ARG A 345 6.71 30.38 -20.57
CA ARG A 345 7.53 29.85 -19.47
C ARG A 345 7.86 28.39 -19.69
N VAL A 346 9.14 28.05 -19.61
CA VAL A 346 9.60 26.66 -19.72
C VAL A 346 9.80 26.06 -18.33
N TYR A 347 9.10 24.97 -18.02
CA TYR A 347 9.32 24.18 -16.81
C TYR A 347 10.59 23.34 -17.00
N MET A 348 11.61 23.65 -16.19
CA MET A 348 12.97 23.15 -16.32
C MET A 348 13.35 22.31 -15.10
N PRO A 349 13.36 20.98 -15.24
CA PRO A 349 13.84 20.11 -14.20
C PRO A 349 15.38 20.13 -14.17
N ILE A 350 15.94 20.24 -12.96
CA ILE A 350 17.39 20.35 -12.74
C ILE A 350 17.84 19.34 -11.68
N GLY A 351 19.00 18.73 -11.88
CA GLY A 351 19.55 17.75 -10.94
C GLY A 351 20.46 16.73 -11.61
N ASP A 352 20.83 15.69 -10.87
CA ASP A 352 21.69 14.63 -11.38
C ASP A 352 21.02 13.93 -12.58
N ALA A 353 21.79 13.73 -13.65
CA ALA A 353 21.34 13.03 -14.84
C ALA A 353 20.90 11.59 -14.57
N VAL A 354 21.44 10.95 -13.52
CA VAL A 354 21.08 9.61 -13.05
C VAL A 354 19.71 9.64 -12.35
N LEU A 355 19.45 10.69 -11.55
CA LEU A 355 18.20 10.91 -10.82
C LEU A 355 17.04 11.28 -11.75
N GLY A 356 17.29 12.10 -12.77
CA GLY A 356 16.26 12.52 -13.73
C GLY A 356 15.78 11.45 -14.71
N MET A 357 16.25 10.21 -14.58
CA MET A 357 15.79 9.10 -15.42
C MET A 357 14.42 8.57 -15.01
N SER A 358 14.07 8.59 -13.72
CA SER A 358 12.71 8.28 -13.26
C SER A 358 11.71 9.31 -13.79
N TYR A 359 12.11 10.58 -13.78
CA TYR A 359 11.39 11.68 -14.43
C TYR A 359 11.26 11.43 -15.94
N LEU A 360 12.33 11.02 -16.63
CA LEU A 360 12.27 10.69 -18.05
C LEU A 360 11.24 9.60 -18.37
N VAL A 361 11.16 8.53 -17.58
CA VAL A 361 10.17 7.46 -17.80
C VAL A 361 8.74 8.02 -17.75
N ARG A 362 8.44 8.85 -16.73
CA ARG A 362 7.13 9.53 -16.62
C ARG A 362 6.86 10.43 -17.83
N ARG A 363 7.84 11.23 -18.28
CA ARG A 363 7.70 12.08 -19.47
C ARG A 363 7.51 11.28 -20.76
N LEU A 364 8.21 10.16 -20.92
CA LEU A 364 8.01 9.28 -22.08
C LEU A 364 6.63 8.63 -22.06
N LEU A 365 6.10 8.25 -20.90
CA LEU A 365 4.73 7.72 -20.77
C LEU A 365 3.68 8.74 -21.24
N GLU A 366 3.80 9.99 -20.78
CA GLU A 366 2.91 11.10 -21.13
C GLU A 366 2.83 11.35 -22.65
N ASN A 367 3.97 11.22 -23.36
CA ASN A 367 4.06 11.53 -24.80
C ASN A 367 3.87 10.34 -25.73
N VAL A 368 4.13 9.12 -25.25
CA VAL A 368 4.02 7.89 -26.04
C VAL A 368 2.68 7.17 -25.78
N SER A 369 1.82 7.71 -24.90
CA SER A 369 0.41 7.29 -24.82
C SER A 369 -0.24 7.38 -26.20
N SER A 370 -1.05 6.37 -26.57
CA SER A 370 -1.81 6.36 -27.84
C SER A 370 -2.74 7.57 -27.95
N GLN A 371 -3.13 8.16 -26.83
CA GLN A 371 -3.97 9.34 -26.78
C GLN A 371 -3.18 10.66 -26.68
N SER A 372 -1.84 10.61 -26.66
CA SER A 372 -1.01 11.82 -26.57
C SER A 372 -1.13 12.67 -27.82
N PHE A 373 -1.34 13.98 -27.64
CA PHE A 373 -1.40 14.96 -28.72
C PHE A 373 -0.10 15.04 -29.51
N VAL A 374 1.05 15.00 -28.81
CA VAL A 374 2.39 15.08 -29.40
C VAL A 374 2.60 13.95 -30.42
N ARG A 375 2.10 12.75 -30.11
CA ARG A 375 2.16 11.60 -31.02
C ARG A 375 1.25 11.77 -32.25
N ARG A 376 -0.02 12.17 -32.05
CA ARG A 376 -1.00 12.35 -33.14
C ARG A 376 -0.59 13.47 -34.11
N GLY A 377 -0.07 14.58 -33.57
CA GLY A 377 0.35 15.74 -34.36
C GLY A 377 1.69 15.56 -35.10
N ILE A 378 2.72 15.06 -34.42
CA ILE A 378 4.09 15.01 -34.99
C ILE A 378 4.37 13.73 -35.77
N HIS A 379 3.87 12.57 -35.31
CA HIS A 379 4.26 11.27 -35.87
C HIS A 379 3.22 10.67 -36.82
N GLU A 380 1.93 10.90 -36.58
CA GLU A 380 0.85 10.24 -37.33
C GLU A 380 0.28 11.11 -38.47
N LYS A 381 0.79 12.35 -38.67
CA LYS A 381 0.28 13.33 -39.66
C LYS A 381 -1.25 13.42 -39.63
N ALA A 382 -1.82 13.47 -38.42
CA ALA A 382 -3.26 13.60 -38.27
C ALA A 382 -3.76 14.88 -38.96
N ASP A 383 -4.94 14.81 -39.56
CA ASP A 383 -5.61 15.94 -40.20
C ASP A 383 -5.76 17.10 -39.19
N PRO A 384 -5.31 18.33 -39.51
CA PRO A 384 -5.46 19.49 -38.64
C PRO A 384 -6.87 19.68 -38.08
N GLN A 385 -7.93 19.34 -38.84
CA GLN A 385 -9.31 19.43 -38.34
C GLN A 385 -9.58 18.45 -37.19
N THR A 386 -9.03 17.23 -37.27
CA THR A 386 -9.14 16.23 -36.20
C THR A 386 -8.35 16.65 -34.95
N VAL A 387 -7.19 17.31 -35.15
CA VAL A 387 -6.30 17.76 -34.08
C VAL A 387 -6.87 18.98 -33.34
N LEU A 388 -7.63 19.83 -34.04
CA LEU A 388 -8.26 21.04 -33.52
C LEU A 388 -9.75 20.88 -33.20
N ALA A 389 -10.32 19.68 -33.36
CA ALA A 389 -11.71 19.41 -33.04
C ALA A 389 -11.99 19.70 -31.55
N PRO A 390 -13.17 20.25 -31.21
CA PRO A 390 -13.58 20.39 -29.82
C PRO A 390 -13.68 19.01 -29.15
N PRO A 391 -13.39 18.90 -27.84
CA PRO A 391 -13.67 17.68 -27.11
C PRO A 391 -15.19 17.39 -27.14
N GLU A 392 -15.56 16.14 -27.36
CA GLU A 392 -16.96 15.71 -27.40
C GLU A 392 -17.43 15.36 -25.99
N GLU A 393 -18.67 15.76 -25.65
CA GLU A 393 -19.37 15.23 -24.49
C GLU A 393 -19.69 13.76 -24.72
N ILE A 394 -19.35 12.92 -23.74
CA ILE A 394 -19.57 11.48 -23.84
C ILE A 394 -20.81 11.14 -23.01
N ASP A 395 -21.89 10.75 -23.69
CA ASP A 395 -23.18 10.38 -23.08
C ASP A 395 -23.13 9.09 -22.24
N THR A 396 -22.03 8.34 -22.29
CA THR A 396 -21.87 7.08 -21.56
C THR A 396 -20.90 7.24 -20.39
N PRO A 397 -21.36 7.13 -19.13
CA PRO A 397 -20.46 7.18 -17.98
C PRO A 397 -19.42 6.06 -18.09
N SER A 398 -18.17 6.39 -17.75
CA SER A 398 -17.05 5.45 -17.71
C SER A 398 -17.41 4.24 -16.85
N VAL A 399 -17.53 3.09 -17.51
CA VAL A 399 -18.01 1.77 -17.04
C VAL A 399 -17.61 1.45 -15.59
N SER A 400 -18.60 1.19 -14.72
CA SER A 400 -18.42 0.30 -13.58
C SER A 400 -18.40 -1.13 -14.10
N GLU A 401 -17.23 -1.77 -14.14
CA GLU A 401 -17.16 -3.21 -14.41
C GLU A 401 -17.77 -3.93 -13.20
N GLU A 402 -19.09 -4.16 -13.20
CA GLU A 402 -19.72 -5.10 -12.27
C GLU A 402 -19.17 -6.49 -12.60
N SER A 403 -18.14 -6.91 -11.86
CA SER A 403 -17.67 -8.27 -11.92
C SER A 403 -18.56 -9.11 -11.01
N GLY A 404 -19.19 -10.18 -11.52
CA GLY A 404 -19.99 -11.12 -10.71
C GLY A 404 -19.19 -11.95 -9.69
N GLY A 405 -18.07 -11.42 -9.19
CA GLY A 405 -17.09 -12.06 -8.32
C GLY A 405 -17.06 -11.49 -6.90
N PHE A 406 -16.16 -12.01 -6.07
CA PHE A 406 -15.87 -11.43 -4.76
C PHE A 406 -15.10 -10.11 -4.90
N GLU A 407 -15.60 -9.07 -4.26
CA GLU A 407 -14.93 -7.77 -4.16
C GLU A 407 -14.49 -7.53 -2.71
N PRO A 408 -13.17 -7.41 -2.46
CA PRO A 408 -12.65 -6.98 -1.17
C PRO A 408 -13.22 -5.64 -0.71
N CYS A 409 -13.54 -5.56 0.58
CA CYS A 409 -13.93 -4.33 1.26
C CYS A 409 -12.85 -3.26 1.08
N PRO A 410 -13.19 -2.02 0.67
CA PRO A 410 -12.19 -0.97 0.51
C PRO A 410 -11.61 -0.53 1.86
N PRO A 411 -10.29 -0.21 1.95
CA PRO A 411 -9.71 0.44 3.12
C PRO A 411 -10.31 1.84 3.31
N LEU A 412 -10.30 2.36 4.54
CA LEU A 412 -10.77 3.73 4.79
C LEU A 412 -9.86 4.75 4.09
N GLU A 413 -10.51 5.72 3.43
CA GLU A 413 -9.85 6.85 2.77
C GLU A 413 -9.50 7.91 3.83
N PHE A 414 -8.44 7.66 4.62
CA PHE A 414 -8.00 8.61 5.66
C PHE A 414 -7.55 9.97 5.12
N PHE A 415 -7.35 10.11 3.81
CA PHE A 415 -7.11 11.40 3.19
C PHE A 415 -8.38 12.27 3.15
N GLU A 416 -9.56 11.65 3.07
CA GLU A 416 -10.84 12.33 3.21
C GLU A 416 -11.10 12.74 4.66
N GLU A 417 -11.66 13.93 4.85
CA GLU A 417 -11.89 14.50 6.18
C GLU A 417 -12.94 13.72 6.98
N ALA A 418 -14.07 13.39 6.36
CA ALA A 418 -15.20 12.78 7.07
C ALA A 418 -14.86 11.39 7.67
N PRO A 419 -14.27 10.44 6.94
CA PRO A 419 -13.84 9.15 7.52
C PRO A 419 -12.82 9.33 8.64
N ARG A 420 -11.85 10.23 8.47
CA ARG A 420 -10.79 10.52 9.45
C ARG A 420 -11.38 11.06 10.76
N ILE A 421 -12.20 12.09 10.71
CA ILE A 421 -12.84 12.70 11.89
C ILE A 421 -13.75 11.68 12.59
N HIS A 422 -14.56 10.94 11.84
CA HIS A 422 -15.47 9.96 12.42
C HIS A 422 -14.72 8.85 13.18
N PHE A 423 -13.59 8.37 12.64
CA PHE A 423 -12.74 7.40 13.30
C PHE A 423 -12.16 7.96 14.61
N ILE A 424 -11.52 9.12 14.55
CA ILE A 424 -10.87 9.76 15.71
C ILE A 424 -11.90 10.06 16.81
N ALA A 425 -13.07 10.58 16.45
CA ALA A 425 -14.15 10.84 17.40
C ALA A 425 -14.67 9.54 18.05
N THR A 426 -14.75 8.44 17.30
CA THR A 426 -15.16 7.14 17.84
C THR A 426 -14.13 6.58 18.80
N LEU A 427 -12.84 6.66 18.44
CA LEU A 427 -11.74 6.27 19.33
C LEU A 427 -11.78 7.06 20.65
N GLY A 428 -11.94 8.39 20.58
CA GLY A 428 -12.05 9.25 21.76
C GLY A 428 -13.24 8.90 22.66
N ARG A 429 -14.39 8.55 22.07
CA ARG A 429 -15.57 8.07 22.82
C ARG A 429 -15.30 6.75 23.52
N THR A 430 -14.74 5.76 22.83
CA THR A 430 -14.43 4.44 23.41
C THR A 430 -13.46 4.56 24.59
N ILE A 431 -12.46 5.44 24.50
CA ILE A 431 -11.55 5.71 25.63
C ILE A 431 -12.30 6.35 26.82
N SER A 432 -13.21 7.29 26.53
CA SER A 432 -13.96 8.02 27.57
C SER A 432 -15.00 7.17 28.30
N GLU A 433 -15.54 6.12 27.64
CA GLU A 433 -16.50 5.19 28.22
C GLU A 433 -15.88 4.25 29.27
N GLY A 434 -14.55 4.11 29.28
CA GLY A 434 -13.81 3.31 30.26
C GLY A 434 -13.76 1.81 29.92
N PRO A 435 -13.34 0.95 30.86
CA PRO A 435 -13.11 -0.46 30.59
C PRO A 435 -14.40 -1.22 30.28
N VAL A 436 -14.35 -2.07 29.25
CA VAL A 436 -15.48 -2.91 28.84
C VAL A 436 -15.50 -4.22 29.64
N ASP A 437 -16.67 -4.58 30.18
CA ASP A 437 -16.89 -5.88 30.80
C ASP A 437 -17.09 -6.96 29.73
N VAL A 438 -16.22 -7.96 29.71
CA VAL A 438 -16.26 -9.06 28.72
C VAL A 438 -16.78 -10.34 29.40
N PRO A 439 -18.00 -10.81 29.07
CA PRO A 439 -18.56 -12.04 29.63
C PRO A 439 -18.10 -13.29 28.87
N LEU A 440 -18.42 -14.46 29.41
CA LEU A 440 -18.57 -15.67 28.57
C LEU A 440 -19.91 -15.60 27.86
N ILE A 441 -20.02 -16.12 26.64
CA ILE A 441 -21.31 -16.25 25.94
C ILE A 441 -21.51 -17.71 25.55
N ILE A 442 -22.32 -18.43 26.33
CA ILE A 442 -22.56 -19.86 26.14
C ILE A 442 -24.05 -20.08 25.90
N ASN A 443 -24.37 -20.72 24.78
CA ASN A 443 -25.76 -20.95 24.37
C ASN A 443 -26.62 -19.67 24.39
N GLY A 444 -26.05 -18.54 23.99
CA GLY A 444 -26.72 -17.23 23.94
C GLY A 444 -26.83 -16.48 25.27
N ASN A 445 -26.40 -17.07 26.39
CA ASN A 445 -26.43 -16.42 27.70
C ASN A 445 -25.08 -15.78 28.03
N GLU A 446 -25.10 -14.55 28.52
CA GLU A 446 -23.94 -13.85 29.06
C GLU A 446 -23.68 -14.27 30.51
N ILE A 447 -22.44 -14.66 30.82
CA ILE A 447 -22.03 -15.11 32.14
C ILE A 447 -20.91 -14.20 32.64
N PHE A 448 -21.17 -13.52 33.76
CA PHE A 448 -20.21 -12.69 34.48
C PHE A 448 -19.82 -13.38 35.80
N LYS A 449 -18.54 -13.30 36.18
CA LYS A 449 -18.05 -13.84 37.46
C LYS A 449 -17.51 -12.74 38.38
N PRO A 450 -17.46 -12.96 39.72
CA PRO A 450 -17.07 -11.93 40.69
C PRO A 450 -15.62 -11.45 40.64
N SER A 451 -14.72 -12.16 39.95
CA SER A 451 -13.28 -11.83 39.88
C SER A 451 -12.78 -11.77 38.44
N PRO A 452 -13.15 -10.71 37.69
CA PRO A 452 -12.71 -10.54 36.32
C PRO A 452 -11.21 -10.21 36.26
N VAL A 453 -10.55 -10.64 35.18
CA VAL A 453 -9.18 -10.26 34.85
C VAL A 453 -9.19 -8.89 34.18
N THR A 454 -8.32 -7.99 34.64
CA THR A 454 -8.17 -6.67 34.02
C THR A 454 -7.07 -6.70 32.95
N VAL A 455 -7.39 -6.23 31.74
CA VAL A 455 -6.41 -5.98 30.68
C VAL A 455 -6.11 -4.49 30.64
N LEU A 456 -4.82 -4.15 30.61
CA LEU A 456 -4.33 -2.77 30.52
C LEU A 456 -3.97 -2.43 29.07
N SER A 457 -4.18 -1.19 28.66
CA SER A 457 -3.77 -0.73 27.34
C SER A 457 -2.24 -0.79 27.21
N PRO A 458 -1.70 -1.39 26.12
CA PRO A 458 -0.25 -1.39 25.89
C PRO A 458 0.31 0.01 25.58
N ASN A 459 -0.57 0.96 25.20
CA ASN A 459 -0.21 2.33 24.86
C ASN A 459 0.39 3.10 26.04
N ASP A 460 0.01 2.77 27.28
CA ASP A 460 0.52 3.42 28.49
C ASP A 460 0.88 2.44 29.63
N GLY A 461 0.45 1.18 29.52
CA GLY A 461 0.66 0.12 30.51
C GLY A 461 -0.07 0.34 31.83
N LYS A 462 -1.07 1.22 31.87
CA LYS A 462 -1.74 1.69 33.09
C LYS A 462 -3.25 1.75 32.98
N THR A 463 -3.78 2.16 31.82
CA THR A 463 -5.22 2.39 31.64
C THR A 463 -5.95 1.05 31.49
N PRO A 464 -6.89 0.71 32.39
CA PRO A 464 -7.74 -0.47 32.22
C PRO A 464 -8.66 -0.31 31.02
N VAL A 465 -8.64 -1.26 30.09
CA VAL A 465 -9.49 -1.26 28.89
C VAL A 465 -10.51 -2.40 28.89
N VAL A 466 -10.24 -3.48 29.61
CA VAL A 466 -11.13 -4.64 29.69
C VAL A 466 -11.18 -5.20 31.11
N ARG A 467 -12.36 -5.67 31.52
CA ARG A 467 -12.59 -6.56 32.67
C ARG A 467 -13.24 -7.85 32.18
N ALA A 468 -12.46 -8.90 32.01
CA ALA A 468 -12.92 -10.14 31.39
C ALA A 468 -13.21 -11.25 32.39
N THR A 469 -14.32 -11.96 32.19
CA THR A 469 -14.60 -13.23 32.85
C THR A 469 -13.81 -14.34 32.15
N MET A 470 -13.04 -15.11 32.92
CA MET A 470 -12.27 -16.24 32.38
C MET A 470 -13.04 -17.56 32.53
N ALA A 471 -13.02 -18.38 31.48
CA ALA A 471 -13.60 -19.70 31.45
C ALA A 471 -12.83 -20.66 32.36
N GLU A 472 -13.59 -21.43 33.12
CA GLU A 472 -13.11 -22.54 33.95
C GLU A 472 -13.57 -23.88 33.34
N ALA A 473 -13.13 -24.99 33.92
CA ALA A 473 -13.46 -26.35 33.45
C ALA A 473 -14.97 -26.57 33.22
N GLY A 474 -15.82 -26.10 34.14
CA GLY A 474 -17.27 -26.23 34.03
C GLY A 474 -17.89 -25.43 32.88
N ASP A 475 -17.27 -24.31 32.49
CA ASP A 475 -17.74 -23.49 31.37
C ASP A 475 -17.34 -24.13 30.03
N VAL A 476 -16.14 -24.70 29.94
CA VAL A 476 -15.68 -25.47 28.77
C VAL A 476 -16.65 -26.62 28.50
N GLU A 477 -17.05 -27.36 29.53
CA GLU A 477 -18.04 -28.44 29.41
C GLU A 477 -19.40 -27.95 28.91
N GLN A 478 -19.89 -26.82 29.45
CA GLN A 478 -21.16 -26.22 29.01
C GLN A 478 -21.10 -25.79 27.54
N ALA A 479 -20.01 -25.15 27.11
CA ALA A 479 -19.81 -24.72 25.73
C ALA A 479 -19.73 -25.91 24.76
N LEU A 480 -19.01 -26.98 25.13
CA LEU A 480 -18.93 -28.21 24.34
C LEU A 480 -20.29 -28.89 24.19
N ASN A 481 -21.07 -28.98 25.27
CA ASN A 481 -22.42 -29.54 25.23
C ASN A 481 -23.36 -28.72 24.35
N ALA A 482 -23.32 -27.39 24.45
CA ALA A 482 -24.12 -26.49 23.62
C ALA A 482 -23.77 -26.63 22.12
N ALA A 483 -22.48 -26.60 21.79
CA ALA A 483 -22.00 -26.74 20.42
C ALA A 483 -22.35 -28.11 19.81
N GLN A 484 -22.20 -29.18 20.60
CA GLN A 484 -22.53 -30.54 20.16
C GLN A 484 -24.03 -30.73 19.94
N LEU A 485 -24.87 -30.13 20.79
CA LEU A 485 -26.33 -30.20 20.68
C LEU A 485 -26.84 -29.49 19.41
N GLN A 486 -26.25 -28.34 19.05
CA GLN A 486 -26.67 -27.56 17.89
C GLN A 486 -26.13 -28.08 16.56
N PHE A 487 -25.05 -28.85 16.57
CA PHE A 487 -24.37 -29.31 15.36
C PHE A 487 -25.29 -30.01 14.34
N PRO A 488 -26.15 -30.99 14.70
CA PRO A 488 -27.00 -31.67 13.72
C PRO A 488 -27.99 -30.75 13.01
N ALA A 489 -28.52 -29.75 13.70
CA ALA A 489 -29.45 -28.78 13.12
C ALA A 489 -28.70 -27.80 12.21
N TRP A 490 -27.55 -27.28 12.67
CA TRP A 490 -26.73 -26.34 11.90
C TRP A 490 -26.15 -26.97 10.62
N SER A 491 -25.58 -28.17 10.72
CA SER A 491 -24.96 -28.86 9.59
C SER A 491 -25.95 -29.22 8.48
N ARG A 492 -27.24 -29.36 8.78
CA ARG A 492 -28.30 -29.68 7.80
C ARG A 492 -28.93 -28.46 7.14
N ARG A 493 -28.69 -27.24 7.65
CA ARG A 493 -29.18 -26.02 6.99
C ARG A 493 -28.55 -25.88 5.61
N PRO A 494 -29.25 -25.40 4.58
CA PRO A 494 -28.67 -25.13 3.27
C PRO A 494 -27.41 -24.26 3.35
N LEU A 495 -26.44 -24.50 2.47
CA LEU A 495 -25.20 -23.73 2.43
C LEU A 495 -25.47 -22.24 2.18
N SER A 496 -26.40 -21.93 1.29
CA SER A 496 -26.84 -20.55 1.00
C SER A 496 -27.37 -19.81 2.23
N GLU A 497 -28.10 -20.48 3.12
CA GLU A 497 -28.55 -19.90 4.39
C GLU A 497 -27.37 -19.61 5.32
N ARG A 498 -26.43 -20.56 5.44
CA ARG A 498 -25.21 -20.37 6.25
C ARG A 498 -24.36 -19.22 5.71
N ALA A 499 -24.19 -19.14 4.38
CA ALA A 499 -23.53 -18.03 3.70
C ALA A 499 -24.26 -16.68 3.93
N GLY A 500 -25.60 -16.70 3.96
CA GLY A 500 -26.41 -15.54 4.33
C GLY A 500 -26.13 -14.99 5.73
N TYR A 501 -25.88 -15.85 6.71
CA TYR A 501 -25.46 -15.41 8.06
C TYR A 501 -24.09 -14.72 8.05
N LEU A 502 -23.13 -15.23 7.28
CA LEU A 502 -21.81 -14.59 7.15
C LEU A 502 -21.91 -13.20 6.53
N ARG A 503 -22.70 -13.03 5.46
CA ARG A 503 -22.94 -11.71 4.84
C ARG A 503 -23.58 -10.72 5.81
N LYS A 504 -24.54 -11.17 6.64
CA LYS A 504 -25.13 -10.33 7.69
C LYS A 504 -24.11 -9.93 8.75
N ALA A 505 -23.21 -10.84 9.14
CA ALA A 505 -22.13 -10.52 10.07
C ALA A 505 -21.14 -9.52 9.44
N ALA A 506 -20.86 -9.65 8.13
CA ALA A 506 -20.00 -8.72 7.40
C ALA A 506 -20.61 -7.31 7.35
N GLN A 507 -21.92 -7.22 7.08
CA GLN A 507 -22.64 -5.95 7.12
C GLN A 507 -22.61 -5.34 8.52
N TRP A 508 -22.87 -6.13 9.57
CA TRP A 508 -22.80 -5.65 10.94
C TRP A 508 -21.41 -5.09 11.28
N MET A 509 -20.33 -5.77 10.84
CA MET A 509 -18.97 -5.27 11.04
C MET A 509 -18.70 -3.99 10.25
N SER A 510 -19.24 -3.87 9.03
CA SER A 510 -19.15 -2.65 8.23
C SER A 510 -19.83 -1.47 8.94
N ASP A 511 -21.03 -1.67 9.48
CA ASP A 511 -21.80 -0.64 10.18
C ASP A 511 -21.13 -0.18 11.49
N HIS A 512 -20.27 -1.02 12.07
CA HIS A 512 -19.56 -0.77 13.33
C HIS A 512 -18.03 -0.64 13.16
N ARG A 513 -17.55 -0.42 11.93
CA ARG A 513 -16.13 -0.50 11.56
C ARG A 513 -15.20 0.32 12.46
N SER A 514 -15.54 1.59 12.70
CA SER A 514 -14.74 2.48 13.57
C SER A 514 -14.67 2.00 15.02
N ARG A 515 -15.75 1.39 15.55
CA ARG A 515 -15.80 0.86 16.92
C ARG A 515 -14.92 -0.39 17.06
N LEU A 516 -14.98 -1.26 16.05
CA LEU A 516 -14.13 -2.45 15.97
C LEU A 516 -12.65 -2.08 15.92
N ALA A 517 -12.30 -1.15 15.03
CA ALA A 517 -10.93 -0.68 14.90
C ALA A 517 -10.46 0.03 16.19
N ALA A 518 -11.29 0.88 16.81
CA ALA A 518 -10.98 1.51 18.08
C ALA A 518 -10.68 0.49 19.18
N SER A 519 -11.43 -0.62 19.24
CA SER A 519 -11.17 -1.72 20.18
C SER A 519 -9.77 -2.31 19.99
N ALA A 520 -9.35 -2.54 18.74
CA ALA A 520 -8.01 -3.04 18.43
C ALA A 520 -6.89 -2.02 18.76
N VAL A 521 -7.15 -0.73 18.57
CA VAL A 521 -6.21 0.35 18.93
C VAL A 521 -5.96 0.38 20.45
N ILE A 522 -7.03 0.37 21.26
CA ILE A 522 -6.91 0.53 22.72
C ILE A 522 -6.45 -0.74 23.42
N GLU A 523 -6.91 -1.91 22.96
CA GLU A 523 -6.66 -3.20 23.62
C GLU A 523 -5.31 -3.78 23.22
N VAL A 524 -4.95 -3.69 21.93
CA VAL A 524 -3.79 -4.40 21.36
C VAL A 524 -2.73 -3.42 20.84
N GLY A 525 -2.97 -2.11 20.88
CA GLY A 525 -1.99 -1.10 20.46
C GLY A 525 -1.76 -1.09 18.94
N LYS A 526 -2.77 -1.46 18.14
CA LYS A 526 -2.67 -1.38 16.68
C LYS A 526 -2.74 0.08 16.20
N PRO A 527 -1.78 0.56 15.38
CA PRO A 527 -1.92 1.83 14.68
C PRO A 527 -3.22 1.92 13.88
N LEU A 528 -3.75 3.13 13.67
CA LEU A 528 -5.06 3.35 13.05
C LEU A 528 -5.25 2.61 11.71
N ARG A 529 -4.27 2.72 10.80
CA ARG A 529 -4.31 2.05 9.49
C ARG A 529 -4.29 0.52 9.62
N GLU A 530 -3.56 -0.01 10.61
CA GLU A 530 -3.47 -1.45 10.89
C GLU A 530 -4.73 -1.99 11.56
N ALA A 531 -5.37 -1.18 12.41
CA ALA A 531 -6.66 -1.51 13.03
C ALA A 531 -7.78 -1.53 11.99
N ASP A 532 -7.84 -0.54 11.09
CA ASP A 532 -8.79 -0.54 9.97
C ASP A 532 -8.59 -1.75 9.04
N ALA A 533 -7.33 -2.05 8.70
CA ALA A 533 -6.99 -3.19 7.85
C ALA A 533 -7.43 -4.52 8.47
N ASP A 534 -7.38 -4.66 9.79
CA ASP A 534 -7.83 -5.86 10.51
C ASP A 534 -9.36 -6.04 10.46
N VAL A 535 -10.12 -4.94 10.59
CA VAL A 535 -11.59 -4.98 10.43
C VAL A 535 -11.95 -5.31 8.98
N LYS A 536 -11.31 -4.64 8.03
CA LYS A 536 -11.47 -4.87 6.59
C LYS A 536 -11.20 -6.33 6.24
N GLU A 537 -10.12 -6.92 6.75
CA GLU A 537 -9.78 -8.33 6.48
C GLU A 537 -10.79 -9.29 7.12
N ALA A 538 -11.36 -8.98 8.29
CA ALA A 538 -12.46 -9.74 8.88
C ALA A 538 -13.72 -9.73 7.99
N ILE A 539 -14.11 -8.56 7.48
CA ILE A 539 -15.23 -8.40 6.52
C ILE A 539 -14.95 -9.20 5.24
N ASP A 540 -13.72 -9.12 4.73
CA ASP A 540 -13.30 -9.85 3.54
C ASP A 540 -13.43 -11.36 3.74
N PHE A 541 -13.00 -11.92 4.88
CA PHE A 541 -13.14 -13.36 5.14
C PHE A 541 -14.61 -13.81 5.13
N LEU A 542 -15.51 -13.05 5.75
CA LEU A 542 -16.93 -13.36 5.79
C LEU A 542 -17.54 -13.40 4.38
N ASN A 543 -17.31 -12.35 3.60
CA ASN A 543 -17.83 -12.23 2.24
C ASN A 543 -17.18 -13.24 1.29
N TYR A 544 -15.86 -13.41 1.37
CA TYR A 544 -15.13 -14.34 0.52
C TYR A 544 -15.53 -15.79 0.77
N TYR A 545 -15.63 -16.21 2.03
CA TYR A 545 -16.00 -17.60 2.34
C TYR A 545 -17.47 -17.90 2.04
N ALA A 546 -18.37 -16.93 2.20
CA ALA A 546 -19.75 -17.06 1.72
C ALA A 546 -19.78 -17.31 0.20
N TRP A 547 -19.09 -16.45 -0.57
CA TRP A 547 -18.99 -16.57 -2.03
C TRP A 547 -18.28 -17.86 -2.48
N ALA A 548 -17.15 -18.20 -1.86
CA ALA A 548 -16.33 -19.34 -2.24
C ALA A 548 -17.01 -20.67 -1.92
N ALA A 549 -17.77 -20.76 -0.81
CA ALA A 549 -18.54 -21.95 -0.46
C ALA A 549 -19.66 -22.22 -1.46
N GLU A 550 -20.42 -21.18 -1.85
CA GLU A 550 -21.48 -21.31 -2.86
C GLU A 550 -20.90 -21.66 -4.24
N ARG A 551 -19.75 -21.07 -4.60
CA ARG A 551 -19.03 -21.45 -5.81
C ARG A 551 -18.61 -22.92 -5.77
N MET A 552 -18.09 -23.39 -4.63
CA MET A 552 -17.67 -24.78 -4.45
C MET A 552 -18.82 -25.76 -4.63
N GLU A 553 -20.02 -25.44 -4.12
CA GLU A 553 -21.24 -26.25 -4.28
C GLU A 553 -21.69 -26.32 -5.74
N ARG A 554 -21.63 -25.20 -6.49
CA ARG A 554 -22.02 -25.15 -7.92
C ARG A 554 -21.05 -25.89 -8.85
N THR A 555 -19.76 -25.87 -8.56
CA THR A 555 -18.72 -26.44 -9.44
C THR A 555 -18.26 -27.84 -9.04
N ALA A 556 -19.06 -28.57 -8.25
CA ALA A 556 -18.74 -29.93 -7.83
C ALA A 556 -18.96 -30.92 -8.99
N ASP A 557 -18.10 -30.86 -10.00
CA ASP A 557 -18.18 -31.73 -11.17
C ASP A 557 -17.75 -33.16 -10.81
N VAL A 558 -18.68 -34.10 -10.93
CA VAL A 558 -18.41 -35.54 -10.80
C VAL A 558 -18.99 -36.30 -11.99
N MET A 559 -18.23 -37.27 -12.48
CA MET A 559 -18.67 -38.10 -13.60
C MET A 559 -19.79 -39.03 -13.14
N SER A 560 -20.81 -39.16 -13.99
CA SER A 560 -21.94 -40.07 -13.79
C SER A 560 -22.01 -41.04 -14.97
N LEU A 561 -22.43 -42.29 -14.71
CA LEU A 561 -22.82 -43.22 -15.78
C LEU A 561 -24.15 -42.77 -16.40
N ALA A 562 -24.53 -43.36 -17.54
CA ALA A 562 -25.79 -43.00 -18.21
C ALA A 562 -27.05 -43.33 -17.38
N ASP A 563 -26.94 -44.28 -16.45
CA ASP A 563 -27.99 -44.78 -15.58
C ASP A 563 -27.78 -44.44 -14.10
N GLU A 564 -26.82 -43.57 -13.79
CA GLU A 564 -26.43 -43.18 -12.45
C GLU A 564 -26.39 -41.66 -12.34
N ILE A 565 -26.74 -41.12 -11.17
CA ILE A 565 -26.42 -39.73 -10.82
C ILE A 565 -25.48 -39.76 -9.64
N ASN A 566 -24.28 -39.20 -9.83
CA ASN A 566 -23.31 -38.98 -8.79
C ASN A 566 -23.33 -37.53 -8.34
N THR A 567 -23.26 -37.32 -7.03
CA THR A 567 -23.08 -35.99 -6.43
C THR A 567 -22.07 -36.09 -5.31
N VAL A 568 -21.17 -35.10 -5.20
CA VAL A 568 -20.30 -34.94 -4.04
C VAL A 568 -20.77 -33.73 -3.26
N VAL A 569 -21.05 -33.94 -1.97
CA VAL A 569 -21.50 -32.88 -1.07
C VAL A 569 -20.51 -32.70 0.09
N PRO A 570 -20.18 -31.46 0.47
CA PRO A 570 -19.40 -31.21 1.67
C PRO A 570 -20.28 -31.38 2.92
N VAL A 571 -19.76 -32.09 3.92
CA VAL A 571 -20.43 -32.31 5.20
C VAL A 571 -19.55 -31.75 6.33
N GLY A 572 -20.15 -30.98 7.23
CA GLY A 572 -19.46 -30.47 8.42
C GLY A 572 -18.91 -31.61 9.28
N ARG A 573 -17.75 -31.40 9.90
CA ARG A 573 -17.08 -32.41 10.71
C ARG A 573 -17.65 -32.51 12.13
N GLY A 574 -18.05 -31.40 12.75
CA GLY A 574 -18.54 -31.38 14.12
C GLY A 574 -18.28 -30.07 14.85
N VAL A 575 -17.88 -30.16 16.11
CA VAL A 575 -17.46 -29.00 16.92
C VAL A 575 -16.04 -28.59 16.51
N THR A 576 -15.85 -27.31 16.22
CA THR A 576 -14.55 -26.69 15.91
C THR A 576 -14.09 -25.81 17.07
N ALA A 577 -12.93 -26.11 17.62
CA ALA A 577 -12.24 -25.21 18.54
C ALA A 577 -11.40 -24.21 17.74
N VAL A 578 -11.74 -22.92 17.84
CA VAL A 578 -10.99 -21.82 17.21
C VAL A 578 -10.15 -21.13 18.29
N ILE A 579 -8.83 -21.31 18.21
CA ILE A 579 -7.85 -20.76 19.16
C ILE A 579 -7.03 -19.71 18.41
N ALA A 580 -7.37 -18.43 18.61
CA ALA A 580 -6.87 -17.32 17.81
C ALA A 580 -5.76 -16.52 18.51
N PRO A 581 -4.87 -15.86 17.75
CA PRO A 581 -3.82 -15.01 18.28
C PRO A 581 -4.33 -13.60 18.57
N TRP A 582 -3.54 -12.83 19.31
CA TRP A 582 -3.86 -11.43 19.66
C TRP A 582 -3.46 -10.42 18.59
N ASN A 583 -2.61 -10.77 17.63
CA ASN A 583 -1.99 -9.79 16.72
C ASN A 583 -2.86 -9.42 15.50
N PHE A 584 -3.81 -10.27 15.11
CA PHE A 584 -4.92 -9.95 14.21
C PHE A 584 -6.22 -10.43 14.86
N PRO A 585 -6.61 -9.74 15.95
CA PRO A 585 -7.60 -10.25 16.89
C PRO A 585 -9.02 -10.29 16.29
N LEU A 586 -9.28 -9.49 15.25
CA LEU A 586 -10.54 -9.49 14.51
C LEU A 586 -10.45 -10.38 13.26
N ALA A 587 -9.46 -10.17 12.40
CA ALA A 587 -9.38 -10.84 11.10
C ALA A 587 -9.18 -12.35 11.22
N ILE A 588 -8.16 -12.81 11.96
CA ILE A 588 -7.82 -14.24 12.01
C ILE A 588 -8.89 -15.03 12.79
N LEU A 589 -9.39 -14.47 13.89
CA LEU A 589 -10.48 -15.07 14.66
C LEU A 589 -11.73 -15.26 13.78
N THR A 590 -12.10 -14.22 13.04
CA THR A 590 -13.23 -14.25 12.09
C THR A 590 -12.96 -15.23 10.95
N GLY A 591 -11.77 -15.23 10.36
CA GLY A 591 -11.41 -16.09 9.24
C GLY A 591 -11.50 -17.58 9.57
N MET A 592 -10.95 -17.99 10.72
CA MET A 592 -11.03 -19.39 11.16
C MET A 592 -12.47 -19.82 11.47
N SER A 593 -13.23 -18.97 12.17
CA SER A 593 -14.59 -19.31 12.59
C SER A 593 -15.61 -19.22 11.47
N ALA A 594 -15.52 -18.23 10.58
CA ALA A 594 -16.38 -18.10 9.40
C ALA A 594 -16.26 -19.31 8.46
N ALA A 595 -15.02 -19.77 8.20
CA ALA A 595 -14.78 -20.98 7.40
C ALA A 595 -15.43 -22.22 8.03
N ALA A 596 -15.31 -22.38 9.35
CA ALA A 596 -15.96 -23.48 10.07
C ALA A 596 -17.50 -23.41 9.96
N LEU A 597 -18.07 -22.22 10.18
CA LEU A 597 -19.51 -21.99 10.19
C LEU A 597 -20.16 -22.26 8.83
N VAL A 598 -19.60 -21.70 7.76
CA VAL A 598 -20.16 -21.86 6.40
C VAL A 598 -20.10 -23.31 5.92
N MET A 599 -19.11 -24.08 6.39
CA MET A 599 -18.99 -25.51 6.10
C MET A 599 -19.82 -26.40 7.05
N GLY A 600 -20.68 -25.81 7.89
CA GLY A 600 -21.67 -26.53 8.69
C GLY A 600 -21.20 -26.99 10.07
N ASN A 601 -20.08 -26.49 10.57
CA ASN A 601 -19.57 -26.79 11.91
C ASN A 601 -20.11 -25.82 12.96
N THR A 602 -20.20 -26.26 14.21
CA THR A 602 -20.38 -25.36 15.36
C THR A 602 -19.02 -24.95 15.91
N VAL A 603 -18.95 -23.80 16.58
CA VAL A 603 -17.69 -23.14 16.93
C VAL A 603 -17.62 -22.80 18.41
N ILE A 604 -16.46 -23.06 19.01
CA ILE A 604 -16.05 -22.47 20.29
C ILE A 604 -14.93 -21.47 19.99
N LEU A 605 -15.22 -20.18 20.20
CA LEU A 605 -14.29 -19.08 20.03
C LEU A 605 -13.48 -18.89 21.31
N LYS A 606 -12.18 -19.17 21.25
CA LYS A 606 -11.22 -18.87 22.30
C LYS A 606 -10.25 -17.79 21.79
N PRO A 607 -10.50 -16.50 22.06
CA PRO A 607 -9.55 -15.44 21.71
C PRO A 607 -8.30 -15.54 22.59
N ALA A 608 -7.24 -14.84 22.19
CA ALA A 608 -6.09 -14.62 23.06
C ALA A 608 -6.45 -13.75 24.27
N GLU A 609 -5.73 -13.92 25.37
CA GLU A 609 -5.98 -13.23 26.65
C GLU A 609 -5.73 -11.72 26.53
N GLN A 610 -4.88 -11.32 25.59
CA GLN A 610 -4.58 -9.91 25.33
C GLN A 610 -5.62 -9.22 24.42
N SER A 611 -6.59 -9.94 23.86
CA SER A 611 -7.51 -9.40 22.84
C SER A 611 -8.96 -9.89 22.99
N MET A 612 -9.44 -9.93 24.23
CA MET A 612 -10.75 -10.49 24.58
C MET A 612 -11.91 -9.56 24.19
N LEU A 613 -11.74 -8.25 24.25
CA LEU A 613 -12.72 -7.28 23.75
C LEU A 613 -12.89 -7.43 22.23
N CYS A 614 -11.79 -7.48 21.48
CA CYS A 614 -11.86 -7.78 20.05
C CYS A 614 -12.55 -9.13 19.77
N GLY A 615 -12.33 -10.14 20.62
CA GLY A 615 -13.05 -11.41 20.53
C GLY A 615 -14.56 -11.29 20.77
N LEU A 616 -14.96 -10.48 21.76
CA LEU A 616 -16.36 -10.18 22.05
C LEU A 616 -17.02 -9.45 20.88
N GLU A 617 -16.29 -8.55 20.23
CA GLU A 617 -16.75 -7.85 19.03
C GLU A 617 -17.09 -8.81 17.88
N VAL A 618 -16.26 -9.82 17.62
CA VAL A 618 -16.57 -10.88 16.64
C VAL A 618 -17.82 -11.67 17.06
N MET A 619 -17.96 -11.99 18.35
CA MET A 619 -19.15 -12.66 18.86
C MET A 619 -20.42 -11.80 18.70
N ASN A 620 -20.32 -10.49 18.92
CA ASN A 620 -21.41 -9.54 18.71
C ASN A 620 -21.82 -9.45 17.24
N ALA A 621 -20.87 -9.51 16.31
CA ALA A 621 -21.18 -9.62 14.88
C ALA A 621 -22.00 -10.87 14.55
N TYR A 622 -21.66 -12.02 15.14
CA TYR A 622 -22.43 -13.26 14.95
C TYR A 622 -23.81 -13.23 15.59
N ARG A 623 -23.95 -12.60 16.76
CA ARG A 623 -25.27 -12.35 17.39
C ARG A 623 -26.10 -11.39 16.56
N GLY A 624 -25.51 -10.29 16.09
CA GLY A 624 -26.15 -9.29 15.22
C GLY A 624 -26.59 -9.88 13.88
N ALA A 625 -25.86 -10.85 13.35
CA ALA A 625 -26.24 -11.62 12.17
C ALA A 625 -27.42 -12.59 12.40
N GLY A 626 -27.76 -12.87 13.68
CA GLY A 626 -28.81 -13.79 14.07
C GLY A 626 -28.39 -15.27 14.04
N ILE A 627 -27.10 -15.58 14.16
CA ILE A 627 -26.64 -16.96 14.27
C ILE A 627 -27.30 -17.62 15.51
N PRO A 628 -27.90 -18.82 15.40
CA PRO A 628 -28.61 -19.44 16.51
C PRO A 628 -27.73 -19.66 17.75
N ALA A 629 -28.33 -19.52 18.93
CA ALA A 629 -27.68 -19.77 20.21
C ALA A 629 -27.04 -21.16 20.26
N GLY A 630 -25.79 -21.23 20.71
CA GLY A 630 -25.02 -22.47 20.84
C GLY A 630 -24.29 -22.91 19.57
N VAL A 631 -24.60 -22.35 18.40
CA VAL A 631 -23.80 -22.59 17.17
C VAL A 631 -22.42 -21.96 17.29
N VAL A 632 -22.34 -20.77 17.89
CA VAL A 632 -21.10 -20.11 18.29
C VAL A 632 -21.14 -19.88 19.79
N ASN A 633 -20.09 -20.27 20.50
CA ASN A 633 -19.92 -20.03 21.93
C ASN A 633 -18.62 -19.25 22.13
N PHE A 634 -18.66 -18.18 22.93
CA PHE A 634 -17.52 -17.31 23.22
C PHE A 634 -16.94 -17.64 24.59
N LEU A 635 -15.68 -18.06 24.59
CA LEU A 635 -15.01 -18.68 25.73
C LEU A 635 -13.61 -18.09 25.93
N PRO A 636 -13.49 -16.81 26.33
CA PRO A 636 -12.21 -16.27 26.79
C PRO A 636 -11.72 -17.08 27.99
N GLY A 637 -10.47 -17.55 27.93
CA GLY A 637 -9.93 -18.49 28.91
C GLY A 637 -8.44 -18.71 28.68
N ARG A 638 -7.74 -19.23 29.70
CA ARG A 638 -6.29 -19.39 29.64
C ARG A 638 -5.84 -20.45 28.64
N GLY A 639 -4.71 -20.24 27.98
CA GLY A 639 -4.16 -21.18 27.01
C GLY A 639 -3.90 -22.57 27.59
N GLU A 640 -3.23 -22.59 28.74
CA GLU A 640 -2.80 -23.77 29.47
C GLU A 640 -3.93 -24.58 30.11
N ASP A 641 -5.14 -24.02 30.20
CA ASP A 641 -6.31 -24.69 30.78
C ASP A 641 -7.42 -24.87 29.74
N ALA A 642 -8.16 -23.81 29.39
CA ALA A 642 -9.27 -23.89 28.43
C ALA A 642 -8.81 -24.38 27.05
N GLY A 643 -7.65 -23.89 26.55
CA GLY A 643 -7.09 -24.33 25.27
C GLY A 643 -6.69 -25.81 25.26
N VAL A 644 -6.08 -26.29 26.34
CA VAL A 644 -5.70 -27.69 26.50
C VAL A 644 -6.93 -28.60 26.60
N ARG A 645 -7.94 -28.23 27.40
CA ARG A 645 -9.19 -28.99 27.52
C ARG A 645 -9.91 -29.15 26.18
N LEU A 646 -10.03 -28.06 25.42
CA LEU A 646 -10.60 -28.10 24.06
C LEU A 646 -9.77 -29.00 23.14
N THR A 647 -8.44 -28.96 23.27
CA THR A 647 -7.54 -29.78 22.46
C THR A 647 -7.68 -31.28 22.78
N ASP A 648 -7.93 -31.64 24.03
CA ASP A 648 -8.02 -33.04 24.48
C ASP A 648 -9.41 -33.65 24.24
N ASP A 649 -10.49 -32.87 24.29
CA ASP A 649 -11.87 -33.36 24.27
C ASP A 649 -12.31 -34.03 22.96
N GLU A 650 -12.94 -35.21 23.02
CA GLU A 650 -13.29 -36.01 21.85
C GLU A 650 -14.46 -35.46 21.00
N ARG A 651 -15.28 -34.56 21.57
CA ARG A 651 -16.37 -33.89 20.84
C ARG A 651 -15.82 -32.90 19.81
N VAL A 652 -14.64 -32.32 20.07
CA VAL A 652 -13.94 -31.44 19.13
C VAL A 652 -13.40 -32.25 17.96
N LYS A 653 -13.81 -31.90 16.74
CA LYS A 653 -13.42 -32.59 15.49
C LYS A 653 -12.43 -31.80 14.65
N ILE A 654 -12.35 -30.48 14.87
CA ILE A 654 -11.40 -29.58 14.22
C ILE A 654 -10.77 -28.68 15.27
N ILE A 655 -9.45 -28.51 15.19
CA ILE A 655 -8.73 -27.46 15.91
C ILE A 655 -8.16 -26.51 14.85
N ALA A 656 -8.68 -25.30 14.80
CA ALA A 656 -8.14 -24.21 14.02
C ALA A 656 -7.33 -23.33 14.97
N PHE A 657 -6.01 -23.32 14.78
CA PHE A 657 -5.06 -22.61 15.63
C PHE A 657 -4.17 -21.71 14.79
N THR A 658 -3.97 -20.49 15.28
CA THR A 658 -2.89 -19.63 14.79
C THR A 658 -2.14 -19.04 15.98
N GLY A 659 -0.82 -19.18 15.99
CA GLY A 659 -0.01 -18.70 17.11
C GLY A 659 1.46 -19.14 17.04
N SER A 660 2.09 -19.32 18.19
CA SER A 660 3.53 -19.63 18.23
C SER A 660 3.85 -21.07 17.80
N ARG A 661 5.08 -21.27 17.31
CA ARG A 661 5.62 -22.60 16.97
C ARG A 661 5.52 -23.59 18.13
N ALA A 662 5.85 -23.15 19.35
CA ALA A 662 5.85 -24.01 20.54
C ALA A 662 4.45 -24.54 20.86
N VAL A 663 3.42 -23.68 20.81
CA VAL A 663 2.04 -24.11 21.09
C VAL A 663 1.48 -24.96 19.94
N GLY A 664 1.70 -24.55 18.68
CA GLY A 664 1.21 -25.30 17.52
C GLY A 664 1.77 -26.72 17.45
N THR A 665 3.09 -26.87 17.62
CA THR A 665 3.72 -28.21 17.68
C THR A 665 3.27 -29.02 18.89
N GLY A 666 3.06 -28.38 20.05
CA GLY A 666 2.49 -29.02 21.24
C GLY A 666 1.06 -29.54 21.02
N ILE A 667 0.21 -28.81 20.28
CA ILE A 667 -1.12 -29.28 19.89
C ILE A 667 -1.02 -30.50 18.97
N ILE A 668 -0.15 -30.45 17.95
CA ILE A 668 0.07 -31.57 17.02
C ILE A 668 0.46 -32.83 17.77
N GLU A 669 1.46 -32.70 18.65
CA GLU A 669 1.97 -33.81 19.44
C GLU A 669 0.87 -34.35 20.36
N ARG A 670 0.20 -33.48 21.13
CA ARG A 670 -0.86 -33.87 22.06
C ARG A 670 -2.00 -34.62 21.39
N VAL A 671 -2.45 -34.17 20.22
CA VAL A 671 -3.58 -34.78 19.51
C VAL A 671 -3.24 -36.16 18.94
N HIS A 672 -1.99 -36.37 18.50
CA HIS A 672 -1.57 -37.59 17.83
C HIS A 672 -0.81 -38.60 18.72
N ARG A 673 -0.35 -38.19 19.91
CA ARG A 673 0.41 -39.05 20.82
C ARG A 673 -0.43 -40.21 21.36
N ASP A 674 -1.70 -39.96 21.70
CA ASP A 674 -2.63 -40.98 22.19
C ASP A 674 -3.99 -40.80 21.51
N LEU A 675 -4.29 -41.68 20.55
CA LEU A 675 -5.58 -41.69 19.85
C LEU A 675 -6.68 -42.38 20.68
N GLY A 676 -6.33 -43.09 21.76
CA GLY A 676 -7.28 -43.76 22.65
C GLY A 676 -8.34 -44.62 21.94
N GLY A 677 -9.56 -44.60 22.48
CA GLY A 677 -10.77 -45.21 21.89
C GLY A 677 -11.56 -44.27 20.97
N ARG A 678 -10.93 -43.21 20.46
CA ARG A 678 -11.60 -42.20 19.61
C ARG A 678 -12.14 -42.85 18.33
N ARG A 679 -13.31 -42.38 17.89
CA ARG A 679 -13.97 -42.87 16.66
C ARG A 679 -13.60 -42.07 15.41
N ASP A 680 -12.99 -40.90 15.57
CA ASP A 680 -12.62 -40.00 14.48
C ASP A 680 -11.22 -39.40 14.72
N ILE A 681 -10.55 -39.03 13.64
CA ILE A 681 -9.28 -38.27 13.69
C ILE A 681 -9.60 -36.77 13.64
N LYS A 682 -9.10 -36.02 14.63
CA LYS A 682 -9.21 -34.55 14.67
C LYS A 682 -8.45 -33.94 13.50
N LYS A 683 -9.07 -33.00 12.81
CA LYS A 683 -8.40 -32.20 11.80
C LYS A 683 -7.67 -31.03 12.47
N LEU A 684 -6.40 -30.87 12.16
CA LEU A 684 -5.59 -29.74 12.62
C LEU A 684 -5.39 -28.77 11.47
N ILE A 685 -5.70 -27.51 11.70
CA ILE A 685 -5.45 -26.38 10.80
C ILE A 685 -4.57 -25.44 11.60
N ILE A 686 -3.27 -25.46 11.32
CA ILE A 686 -2.27 -24.81 12.17
C ILE A 686 -1.42 -23.87 11.32
N GLU A 687 -1.54 -22.58 11.61
CA GLU A 687 -0.61 -21.56 11.14
C GLU A 687 0.28 -21.13 12.30
N MET A 688 1.58 -21.05 12.04
CA MET A 688 2.61 -20.69 13.01
C MET A 688 3.42 -19.50 12.50
N GLY A 689 4.41 -19.10 13.29
CA GLY A 689 5.27 -17.95 13.01
C GLY A 689 6.15 -18.06 11.77
N GLY A 690 6.96 -17.02 11.57
CA GLY A 690 7.87 -16.91 10.43
C GLY A 690 9.20 -16.26 10.79
N LYS A 691 10.24 -16.60 10.05
CA LYS A 691 11.52 -15.87 10.04
C LYS A 691 11.79 -15.31 8.65
N ASN A 692 10.90 -14.41 8.25
CA ASN A 692 10.75 -13.99 6.85
C ASN A 692 11.94 -13.18 6.36
N ALA A 693 12.28 -13.38 5.08
CA ALA A 693 13.41 -12.73 4.44
C ALA A 693 13.03 -12.01 3.14
N ALA A 694 13.61 -10.84 2.91
CA ALA A 694 13.56 -10.14 1.63
C ALA A 694 14.97 -9.95 1.07
N ILE A 695 15.11 -10.11 -0.25
CA ILE A 695 16.37 -9.92 -0.97
C ILE A 695 16.35 -8.58 -1.70
N VAL A 696 17.41 -7.79 -1.60
CA VAL A 696 17.60 -6.56 -2.37
C VAL A 696 18.71 -6.79 -3.40
N ASP A 697 18.31 -6.93 -4.66
CA ASP A 697 19.22 -7.08 -5.81
C ASP A 697 19.89 -5.74 -6.14
N CYS A 698 21.03 -5.78 -6.83
CA CYS A 698 21.76 -4.59 -7.28
C CYS A 698 20.93 -3.65 -8.17
N SER A 699 19.88 -4.16 -8.81
CA SER A 699 18.95 -3.41 -9.65
C SER A 699 17.71 -2.88 -8.91
N ALA A 700 17.62 -3.06 -7.59
CA ALA A 700 16.49 -2.59 -6.80
C ALA A 700 16.29 -1.07 -6.94
N ASP A 701 15.04 -0.62 -6.83
CA ASP A 701 14.70 0.79 -6.69
C ASP A 701 14.66 1.12 -5.19
N PHE A 702 15.53 2.02 -4.73
CA PHE A 702 15.65 2.36 -3.31
C PHE A 702 14.40 3.09 -2.80
N ASP A 703 13.78 3.91 -3.65
CA ASP A 703 12.58 4.69 -3.31
C ASP A 703 11.36 3.80 -3.08
N GLN A 704 11.38 2.57 -3.61
CA GLN A 704 10.36 1.55 -3.39
C GLN A 704 10.78 0.56 -2.30
N ALA A 705 12.03 0.10 -2.32
CA ALA A 705 12.52 -0.95 -1.44
C ALA A 705 12.62 -0.49 0.01
N ILE A 706 13.17 0.71 0.27
CA ILE A 706 13.38 1.19 1.64
C ILE A 706 12.05 1.38 2.38
N PRO A 707 11.05 2.11 1.85
CA PRO A 707 9.76 2.25 2.53
C PRO A 707 9.06 0.91 2.75
N ALA A 708 9.12 0.02 1.75
CA ALA A 708 8.51 -1.31 1.86
C ALA A 708 9.20 -2.19 2.91
N VAL A 709 10.53 -2.10 3.05
CA VAL A 709 11.30 -2.80 4.09
C VAL A 709 10.92 -2.26 5.47
N LEU A 710 10.92 -0.95 5.66
CA LEU A 710 10.56 -0.32 6.94
C LEU A 710 9.13 -0.66 7.35
N ALA A 711 8.16 -0.55 6.43
CA ALA A 711 6.78 -0.93 6.69
C ALA A 711 6.62 -2.42 7.01
N SER A 712 7.36 -3.29 6.32
CA SER A 712 7.31 -4.74 6.57
C SER A 712 7.97 -5.15 7.89
N ALA A 713 9.00 -4.42 8.34
CA ALA A 713 9.76 -4.73 9.54
C ALA A 713 9.17 -4.10 10.81
N PHE A 714 8.68 -2.87 10.72
CA PHE A 714 8.30 -2.05 11.88
C PHE A 714 6.81 -1.73 11.95
N GLY A 715 6.03 -1.95 10.88
CA GLY A 715 4.57 -1.79 10.92
C GLY A 715 3.95 -2.67 12.01
N PHE A 716 3.16 -2.05 12.89
CA PHE A 716 2.63 -2.69 14.10
C PHE A 716 3.73 -3.31 14.99
N ALA A 717 4.84 -2.59 15.14
CA ALA A 717 6.01 -3.00 15.91
C ALA A 717 6.58 -4.38 15.51
N GLY A 718 6.43 -4.77 14.24
CA GLY A 718 6.89 -6.07 13.75
C GLY A 718 6.12 -7.28 14.32
N GLN A 719 4.97 -7.06 14.96
CA GLN A 719 4.13 -8.09 15.58
C GLN A 719 3.23 -8.81 14.57
N LYS A 720 3.81 -9.20 13.44
CA LYS A 720 3.13 -9.94 12.37
C LYS A 720 3.92 -11.22 12.10
N CYS A 721 3.25 -12.35 11.96
CA CYS A 721 3.91 -13.58 11.52
C CYS A 721 4.61 -13.39 10.16
N SER A 722 4.10 -12.48 9.32
CA SER A 722 4.66 -12.07 8.02
C SER A 722 5.72 -10.96 8.10
N ALA A 723 6.02 -10.41 9.29
CA ALA A 723 6.94 -9.29 9.42
C ALA A 723 8.34 -9.63 8.90
N LEU A 724 8.96 -8.66 8.25
CA LEU A 724 10.31 -8.80 7.73
C LEU A 724 11.31 -8.72 8.88
N SER A 725 12.00 -9.82 9.16
CA SER A 725 13.02 -9.88 10.22
C SER A 725 14.44 -10.07 9.68
N ARG A 726 14.58 -10.47 8.41
CA ARG A 726 15.87 -10.64 7.72
C ARG A 726 15.86 -9.91 6.39
N LEU A 727 16.73 -8.92 6.22
CA LEU A 727 16.97 -8.28 4.94
C LEU A 727 18.31 -8.75 4.38
N ILE A 728 18.35 -9.26 3.16
CA ILE A 728 19.57 -9.75 2.53
C ILE A 728 19.88 -8.83 1.36
N VAL A 729 20.96 -8.05 1.48
CA VAL A 729 21.33 -7.04 0.48
C VAL A 729 22.57 -7.51 -0.26
N LEU A 730 22.55 -7.40 -1.59
CA LEU A 730 23.71 -7.75 -2.41
C LEU A 730 24.87 -6.77 -2.21
N ASP A 731 26.08 -7.31 -2.28
CA ASP A 731 27.33 -6.61 -1.94
C ASP A 731 27.52 -5.27 -2.66
N ASP A 732 27.26 -5.22 -3.97
CA ASP A 732 27.45 -4.03 -4.83
C ASP A 732 26.72 -2.76 -4.36
N ILE A 733 25.64 -2.92 -3.57
CA ILE A 733 24.77 -1.83 -3.11
C ILE A 733 24.63 -1.77 -1.59
N TYR A 734 25.26 -2.68 -0.85
CA TYR A 734 25.00 -2.88 0.57
C TYR A 734 25.19 -1.59 1.39
N ASP A 735 26.34 -0.94 1.24
CA ASP A 735 26.72 0.20 2.08
C ASP A 735 25.80 1.40 1.84
N ASP A 736 25.54 1.75 0.58
CA ASP A 736 24.65 2.86 0.22
C ASP A 736 23.19 2.57 0.63
N PHE A 737 22.73 1.33 0.42
CA PHE A 737 21.38 0.92 0.79
C PHE A 737 21.19 0.97 2.30
N VAL A 738 22.12 0.40 3.07
CA VAL A 738 22.03 0.37 4.54
C VAL A 738 22.14 1.78 5.12
N ALA A 739 23.01 2.63 4.58
CA ALA A 739 23.12 4.02 5.00
C ALA A 739 21.78 4.77 4.79
N ARG A 740 21.18 4.68 3.60
CA ARG A 740 19.90 5.34 3.32
C ARG A 740 18.75 4.71 4.11
N LEU A 741 18.74 3.38 4.30
CA LEU A 741 17.77 2.68 5.14
C LEU A 741 17.81 3.18 6.58
N CYS A 742 19.01 3.37 7.17
CA CYS A 742 19.15 3.86 8.54
C CYS A 742 18.69 5.32 8.68
N ARG A 743 18.96 6.18 7.68
CA ARG A 743 18.41 7.55 7.65
C ARG A 743 16.89 7.52 7.55
N ALA A 744 16.32 6.71 6.66
CA ALA A 744 14.87 6.60 6.53
C ALA A 744 14.20 6.02 7.79
N ALA A 745 14.87 5.09 8.47
CA ALA A 745 14.40 4.53 9.73
C ALA A 745 14.25 5.60 10.84
N SER A 746 14.99 6.71 10.78
CA SER A 746 14.83 7.82 11.72
C SER A 746 13.52 8.58 11.58
N SER A 747 12.80 8.39 10.48
CA SER A 747 11.47 8.94 10.27
C SER A 747 10.35 7.94 10.60
N VAL A 748 10.67 6.73 11.08
CA VAL A 748 9.64 5.81 11.57
C VAL A 748 9.18 6.26 12.95
N LEU A 749 8.00 6.87 13.01
CA LEU A 749 7.42 7.33 14.26
C LEU A 749 7.03 6.15 15.16
N THR A 750 7.58 6.18 16.37
CA THR A 750 7.34 5.21 17.43
C THR A 750 6.65 5.90 18.59
N GLY A 751 5.47 5.42 18.95
CA GLY A 751 4.66 6.04 19.99
C GLY A 751 3.31 5.38 20.15
N SER A 752 2.46 5.98 21.00
CA SER A 752 1.10 5.50 21.24
C SER A 752 0.37 5.24 19.92
N ALA A 753 -0.34 4.12 19.83
CA ALA A 753 -1.19 3.82 18.68
C ALA A 753 -2.39 4.77 18.54
N LEU A 754 -2.62 5.63 19.53
CA LEU A 754 -3.58 6.73 19.49
C LEU A 754 -3.11 7.91 18.63
N ASP A 755 -1.80 8.03 18.41
CA ASP A 755 -1.23 9.01 17.49
C ASP A 755 -1.46 8.53 16.04
N PRO A 756 -2.18 9.29 15.20
CA PRO A 756 -2.48 8.88 13.82
C PRO A 756 -1.24 8.63 12.96
N LEU A 757 -0.09 9.24 13.27
CA LEU A 757 1.16 9.03 12.54
C LEU A 757 2.01 7.87 13.07
N SER A 758 1.67 7.31 14.24
CA SER A 758 2.45 6.22 14.80
C SER A 758 2.42 5.01 13.87
N VAL A 759 3.60 4.56 13.44
CA VAL A 759 3.75 3.35 12.60
C VAL A 759 4.19 2.17 13.47
N CYS A 760 5.09 2.45 14.42
CA CYS A 760 5.58 1.49 15.40
C CYS A 760 4.91 1.75 16.75
N GLY A 761 3.79 1.07 17.00
CA GLY A 761 3.09 1.09 18.27
C GLY A 761 3.83 0.38 19.42
N PRO A 762 3.19 0.20 20.57
CA PRO A 762 3.73 -0.61 21.65
C PRO A 762 3.72 -2.11 21.27
N VAL A 763 4.57 -2.89 21.93
CA VAL A 763 4.41 -4.35 21.96
C VAL A 763 3.30 -4.75 22.93
N ILE A 764 2.75 -5.95 22.75
CA ILE A 764 1.46 -6.32 23.34
C ILE A 764 1.41 -6.30 24.88
N ASP A 765 2.48 -6.72 25.56
CA ASP A 765 2.47 -6.92 27.01
C ASP A 765 3.90 -6.81 27.62
N PRO A 766 4.01 -6.78 28.97
CA PRO A 766 5.30 -6.70 29.65
C PRO A 766 6.25 -7.88 29.36
N ASP A 767 5.70 -9.07 29.10
CA ASP A 767 6.49 -10.27 28.82
C ASP A 767 7.16 -10.17 27.44
N ALA A 768 6.42 -9.71 26.42
CA ALA A 768 6.96 -9.38 25.11
C ALA A 768 8.03 -8.29 25.21
N LEU A 769 7.78 -7.24 26.00
CA LEU A 769 8.73 -6.16 26.24
C LEU A 769 10.04 -6.69 26.84
N GLN A 770 9.97 -7.51 27.89
CA GLN A 770 11.14 -8.07 28.55
C GLN A 770 11.92 -9.01 27.61
N ARG A 771 11.22 -9.88 26.89
CA ARG A 771 11.80 -10.85 25.95
C ARG A 771 12.56 -10.13 24.83
N ILE A 772 11.97 -9.09 24.23
CA ILE A 772 12.61 -8.36 23.12
C ILE A 772 13.75 -7.48 23.64
N ARG A 773 13.64 -6.87 24.82
CA ARG A 773 14.77 -6.16 25.45
C ARG A 773 15.97 -7.06 25.71
N LYS A 774 15.73 -8.31 26.11
CA LYS A 774 16.79 -9.30 26.27
C LYS A 774 17.48 -9.57 24.92
N VAL A 775 16.71 -9.79 23.86
CA VAL A 775 17.25 -9.94 22.50
C VAL A 775 18.15 -8.75 22.12
N LEU A 776 17.70 -7.51 22.35
CA LEU A 776 18.48 -6.31 22.06
C LEU A 776 19.76 -6.18 22.90
N THR A 777 19.77 -6.77 24.11
CA THR A 777 20.96 -6.82 24.95
C THR A 777 21.96 -7.82 24.39
N ASP A 778 21.52 -9.02 24.04
CA ASP A 778 22.36 -10.11 23.50
C ASP A 778 23.00 -9.75 22.14
N VAL A 779 22.35 -8.86 21.37
CA VAL A 779 22.90 -8.34 20.09
C VAL A 779 24.19 -7.56 20.29
N ARG A 780 24.34 -6.84 21.42
CA ARG A 780 25.54 -6.02 21.68
C ARG A 780 26.81 -6.87 21.75
N ASP A 781 26.69 -8.15 22.05
CA ASP A 781 27.80 -9.09 22.18
C ASP A 781 28.09 -9.87 20.87
N SER A 782 27.15 -9.87 19.91
CA SER A 782 27.17 -10.78 18.76
C SER A 782 26.94 -10.12 17.40
N GLY A 783 26.69 -8.81 17.35
CA GLY A 783 26.52 -8.04 16.11
C GLY A 783 26.71 -6.54 16.33
N SER A 784 26.32 -5.74 15.33
CA SER A 784 26.43 -4.28 15.37
C SER A 784 25.06 -3.63 15.21
N VAL A 785 24.71 -2.71 16.11
CA VAL A 785 23.51 -1.88 15.95
C VAL A 785 23.82 -0.77 14.96
N ALA A 786 23.29 -0.88 13.74
CA ALA A 786 23.47 0.12 12.69
C ALA A 786 22.55 1.33 12.89
N TYR A 787 21.35 1.08 13.43
CA TYR A 787 20.40 2.12 13.81
C TYR A 787 19.52 1.63 14.96
N GLN A 788 19.21 2.52 15.89
CA GLN A 788 18.21 2.32 16.92
C GLN A 788 17.49 3.64 17.15
N ALA A 789 16.16 3.62 17.08
CA ALA A 789 15.36 4.81 17.36
C ALA A 789 15.57 5.29 18.80
N ALA A 790 15.60 6.60 18.98
CA ALA A 790 15.58 7.20 20.31
C ALA A 790 14.15 7.17 20.85
N LEU A 791 13.96 6.63 22.05
CA LEU A 791 12.70 6.74 22.79
C LEU A 791 12.87 7.75 23.91
N PRO A 792 11.87 8.61 24.18
CA PRO A 792 11.88 9.48 25.36
C PRO A 792 12.07 8.67 26.64
N GLU A 793 12.90 9.17 27.55
CA GLU A 793 13.09 8.54 28.85
C GLU A 793 11.77 8.52 29.64
N GLY A 794 11.43 7.37 30.22
CA GLY A 794 10.19 7.22 30.99
C GLY A 794 8.90 7.21 30.17
N MET A 795 8.98 7.06 28.84
CA MET A 795 7.80 6.92 27.97
C MET A 795 6.84 5.84 28.52
N PRO A 796 5.59 6.21 28.89
CA PRO A 796 4.64 5.27 29.47
C PRO A 796 4.13 4.31 28.39
N GLY A 797 4.09 3.01 28.65
CA GLY A 797 3.67 1.99 27.67
C GLY A 797 4.76 0.96 27.40
N TYR A 798 4.47 0.00 26.53
CA TYR A 798 5.36 -1.13 26.24
C TYR A 798 6.13 -0.90 24.94
N PHE A 799 7.01 0.09 24.90
CA PHE A 799 7.74 0.44 23.67
C PHE A 799 9.10 -0.25 23.55
N ILE A 800 9.37 -0.77 22.35
CA ILE A 800 10.69 -1.22 21.89
C ILE A 800 11.13 -0.30 20.75
N PRO A 801 12.35 0.25 20.77
CA PRO A 801 12.82 1.09 19.67
C PRO A 801 13.02 0.24 18.41
N PRO A 802 12.50 0.68 17.24
CA PRO A 802 12.92 0.14 15.95
C PRO A 802 14.44 0.02 15.86
N THR A 803 14.93 -1.20 15.66
CA THR A 803 16.36 -1.49 15.69
C THR A 803 16.78 -2.23 14.42
N ILE A 804 17.84 -1.74 13.77
CA ILE A 804 18.48 -2.34 12.60
C ILE A 804 19.85 -2.88 13.03
N ILE A 805 20.08 -4.16 12.80
CA ILE A 805 21.27 -4.89 13.23
C ILE A 805 22.01 -5.38 11.99
N THR A 806 23.33 -5.22 11.98
CA THR A 806 24.24 -5.74 10.95
C THR A 806 25.31 -6.63 11.59
N GLY A 807 26.10 -7.32 10.76
CA GLY A 807 27.29 -8.04 11.24
C GLY A 807 27.03 -9.29 12.09
N LEU A 808 25.79 -9.80 12.13
CA LEU A 808 25.47 -11.03 12.84
C LEU A 808 26.18 -12.24 12.17
N PRO A 809 26.82 -13.13 12.96
CA PRO A 809 27.32 -14.41 12.46
C PRO A 809 26.20 -15.24 11.83
N ALA A 810 26.51 -15.99 10.78
CA ALA A 810 25.54 -16.85 10.09
C ALA A 810 24.84 -17.86 11.01
N ALA A 811 25.53 -18.33 12.07
CA ALA A 811 25.02 -19.26 13.07
C ALA A 811 24.24 -18.57 14.22
N SER A 812 24.02 -17.25 14.16
CA SER A 812 23.33 -16.53 15.24
C SER A 812 21.88 -17.03 15.40
N PRO A 813 21.44 -17.37 16.64
CA PRO A 813 20.06 -17.73 16.92
C PRO A 813 19.06 -16.65 16.47
N LEU A 814 19.47 -15.37 16.47
CA LEU A 814 18.64 -14.25 16.02
C LEU A 814 18.29 -14.30 14.52
N LEU A 815 18.99 -15.11 13.73
CA LEU A 815 18.67 -15.35 12.33
C LEU A 815 17.73 -16.54 12.13
N GLN A 816 17.50 -17.34 13.17
CA GLN A 816 16.68 -18.56 13.13
C GLN A 816 15.38 -18.41 13.93
N GLU A 817 15.44 -17.79 15.11
CA GLU A 817 14.32 -17.67 16.04
C GLU A 817 13.45 -16.45 15.75
N GLU A 818 12.14 -16.62 15.83
CA GLU A 818 11.17 -15.54 15.68
C GLU A 818 11.19 -14.60 16.90
N ILE A 819 11.39 -13.30 16.67
CA ILE A 819 11.47 -12.28 17.72
C ILE A 819 10.10 -11.65 17.98
N PHE A 820 9.26 -11.50 16.95
CA PHE A 820 7.93 -10.89 17.05
C PHE A 820 7.98 -9.48 17.68
N GLY A 821 8.84 -8.62 17.13
CA GLY A 821 9.13 -7.27 17.61
C GLY A 821 9.88 -6.45 16.55
N PRO A 822 10.12 -5.15 16.77
CA PRO A 822 10.60 -4.23 15.74
C PRO A 822 12.14 -4.31 15.59
N VAL A 823 12.63 -5.49 15.20
CA VAL A 823 14.06 -5.81 15.07
C VAL A 823 14.34 -6.40 13.68
N LEU A 824 15.14 -5.68 12.90
CA LEU A 824 15.53 -6.07 11.53
C LEU A 824 17.01 -6.44 11.48
N ALA A 825 17.32 -7.69 11.12
CA ALA A 825 18.68 -8.12 10.82
C ALA A 825 19.00 -7.92 9.34
N VAL A 826 20.08 -7.21 9.02
CA VAL A 826 20.54 -6.94 7.66
C VAL A 826 21.83 -7.71 7.35
N LEU A 827 21.74 -8.62 6.40
CA LEU A 827 22.77 -9.56 5.98
C LEU A 827 23.33 -9.16 4.62
N ARG A 828 24.64 -9.34 4.45
CA ARG A 828 25.33 -9.11 3.18
C ARG A 828 25.46 -10.43 2.42
N ALA A 829 25.22 -10.43 1.11
CA ALA A 829 25.44 -11.58 0.25
C ALA A 829 26.22 -11.16 -1.02
N GLY A 830 27.23 -11.94 -1.41
CA GLY A 830 28.04 -11.65 -2.59
C GLY A 830 27.31 -11.95 -3.90
N THR A 831 26.34 -12.86 -3.90
CA THR A 831 25.57 -13.22 -5.10
C THR A 831 24.11 -13.51 -4.78
N LEU A 832 23.25 -13.45 -5.80
CA LEU A 832 21.85 -13.89 -5.66
C LEU A 832 21.74 -15.36 -5.23
N ALA A 833 22.65 -16.23 -5.68
CA ALA A 833 22.65 -17.64 -5.29
C ALA A 833 22.87 -17.81 -3.79
N GLU A 834 23.83 -17.06 -3.25
CA GLU A 834 24.09 -17.01 -1.82
C GLU A 834 22.91 -16.38 -1.05
N ALA A 835 22.36 -15.28 -1.56
CA ALA A 835 21.20 -14.62 -0.94
C ALA A 835 20.00 -15.57 -0.81
N LEU A 836 19.71 -16.36 -1.85
CA LEU A 836 18.67 -17.39 -1.82
C LEU A 836 18.98 -18.51 -0.82
N ARG A 837 20.24 -18.94 -0.74
CA ARG A 837 20.68 -19.93 0.25
C ARG A 837 20.44 -19.41 1.67
N ILE A 838 20.87 -18.19 1.98
CA ILE A 838 20.66 -17.54 3.29
C ILE A 838 19.17 -17.39 3.59
N ALA A 839 18.37 -16.96 2.61
CA ALA A 839 16.93 -16.78 2.80
C ALA A 839 16.22 -18.10 3.14
N ASN A 840 16.59 -19.19 2.45
CA ASN A 840 16.02 -20.53 2.64
C ASN A 840 16.57 -21.28 3.87
N ASP A 841 17.68 -20.81 4.45
CA ASP A 841 18.31 -21.36 5.66
C ASP A 841 17.54 -20.91 6.92
N SER A 842 16.30 -21.37 7.00
CA SER A 842 15.37 -21.16 8.11
C SER A 842 14.44 -22.36 8.22
N ASP A 843 14.10 -22.71 9.46
CA ASP A 843 13.06 -23.70 9.79
C ASP A 843 11.67 -23.29 9.27
N TYR A 844 11.49 -22.00 8.95
CA TYR A 844 10.22 -21.39 8.56
C TYR A 844 10.11 -21.20 7.04
N ALA A 845 8.89 -21.13 6.54
CA ALA A 845 8.58 -20.85 5.13
C ALA A 845 7.23 -20.14 4.98
N LEU A 846 7.04 -19.01 5.66
CA LEU A 846 5.80 -18.22 5.61
C LEU A 846 5.83 -17.17 4.49
N THR A 847 6.51 -16.03 4.70
CA THR A 847 6.63 -14.98 3.67
C THR A 847 8.07 -14.74 3.24
N GLY A 848 8.22 -14.23 2.01
CA GLY A 848 9.51 -13.80 1.49
C GLY A 848 9.37 -12.78 0.37
N GLY A 849 10.44 -12.03 0.12
CA GLY A 849 10.44 -10.92 -0.83
C GLY A 849 11.67 -10.86 -1.71
N ILE A 850 11.53 -10.22 -2.87
CA ILE A 850 12.68 -9.74 -3.66
C ILE A 850 12.37 -8.36 -4.25
N PHE A 851 13.32 -7.43 -4.09
CA PHE A 851 13.39 -6.17 -4.80
C PHE A 851 14.43 -6.30 -5.91
N SER A 852 13.96 -6.36 -7.15
CA SER A 852 14.81 -6.52 -8.34
C SER A 852 14.09 -6.02 -9.58
N ARG A 853 14.85 -5.42 -10.49
CA ARG A 853 14.45 -5.12 -11.87
C ARG A 853 15.24 -5.98 -12.88
N THR A 854 15.87 -7.06 -12.42
CA THR A 854 16.56 -8.03 -13.26
C THR A 854 15.61 -9.21 -13.56
N PRO A 855 15.11 -9.38 -14.80
CA PRO A 855 14.14 -10.44 -15.12
C PRO A 855 14.57 -11.85 -14.69
N SER A 856 15.84 -12.20 -14.92
CA SER A 856 16.39 -13.50 -14.53
C SER A 856 16.51 -13.67 -13.01
N SER A 857 16.82 -12.60 -12.26
CA SER A 857 16.85 -12.65 -10.78
C SER A 857 15.45 -12.89 -10.23
N ILE A 858 14.44 -12.19 -10.76
CA ILE A 858 13.04 -12.37 -10.38
C ILE A 858 12.58 -13.80 -10.69
N ALA A 859 12.86 -14.29 -11.91
CA ALA A 859 12.50 -15.65 -12.31
C ALA A 859 13.16 -16.71 -11.41
N ARG A 860 14.42 -16.49 -11.04
CA ARG A 860 15.14 -17.37 -10.12
C ARG A 860 14.52 -17.36 -8.72
N ALA A 861 14.23 -16.18 -8.16
CA ALA A 861 13.58 -16.07 -6.86
C ALA A 861 12.19 -16.74 -6.83
N LYS A 862 11.40 -16.58 -7.89
CA LYS A 862 10.09 -17.26 -8.04
C LYS A 862 10.18 -18.78 -7.99
N ARG A 863 11.29 -19.36 -8.47
CA ARG A 863 11.51 -20.81 -8.51
C ARG A 863 12.17 -21.34 -7.23
N ASP A 864 13.14 -20.59 -6.72
CA ASP A 864 14.11 -21.10 -5.73
C ASP A 864 13.84 -20.61 -4.30
N LEU A 865 13.09 -19.50 -4.10
CA LEU A 865 12.80 -18.99 -2.76
C LEU A 865 11.65 -19.80 -2.11
N GLN A 866 11.94 -20.47 -1.00
CA GLN A 866 11.06 -21.43 -0.35
C GLN A 866 10.15 -20.77 0.69
N VAL A 867 9.05 -20.18 0.24
CA VAL A 867 8.05 -19.52 1.10
C VAL A 867 6.63 -19.84 0.64
N GLY A 868 5.66 -19.75 1.54
CA GLY A 868 4.24 -19.87 1.22
C GLY A 868 3.70 -18.68 0.44
N ASN A 869 4.17 -17.47 0.75
CA ASN A 869 3.77 -16.22 0.11
C ASN A 869 5.02 -15.44 -0.34
N LEU A 870 5.23 -15.37 -1.66
CA LEU A 870 6.33 -14.62 -2.27
C LEU A 870 5.85 -13.28 -2.83
N TYR A 871 6.56 -12.21 -2.49
CA TYR A 871 6.30 -10.86 -2.96
C TYR A 871 7.47 -10.33 -3.81
N VAL A 872 7.16 -9.59 -4.87
CA VAL A 872 8.18 -8.99 -5.77
C VAL A 872 7.95 -7.49 -5.84
N ASN A 873 8.98 -6.70 -5.54
CA ASN A 873 8.96 -5.24 -5.59
C ASN A 873 7.84 -4.58 -4.76
N ARG A 874 7.54 -5.14 -3.58
CA ARG A 874 6.56 -4.61 -2.62
C ARG A 874 6.81 -5.14 -1.21
N THR A 875 6.02 -4.69 -0.25
CA THR A 875 6.00 -5.23 1.12
C THR A 875 5.77 -6.75 1.14
N VAL A 876 6.30 -7.41 2.17
CA VAL A 876 6.08 -8.86 2.43
C VAL A 876 4.94 -9.13 3.42
N THR A 877 4.22 -8.08 3.80
CA THR A 877 3.09 -8.07 4.72
C THR A 877 1.81 -7.59 4.01
N GLY A 878 0.66 -7.66 4.68
CA GLY A 878 -0.61 -7.17 4.14
C GLY A 878 -1.13 -8.06 3.00
N ALA A 879 -1.17 -9.37 3.25
CA ALA A 879 -1.90 -10.29 2.39
C ALA A 879 -3.38 -9.87 2.35
N ILE A 880 -4.04 -10.06 1.21
CA ILE A 880 -5.44 -9.64 1.02
C ILE A 880 -6.21 -10.90 0.64
N VAL A 881 -7.33 -11.16 1.31
CA VAL A 881 -8.21 -12.30 1.04
C VAL A 881 -8.61 -12.34 -0.43
N GLY A 882 -8.66 -13.55 -1.02
CA GLY A 882 -8.96 -13.78 -2.43
C GLY A 882 -7.83 -13.38 -3.40
N ARG A 883 -6.92 -12.47 -3.03
CA ARG A 883 -5.78 -12.03 -3.85
C ARG A 883 -4.48 -12.74 -3.50
N HIS A 884 -4.20 -12.87 -2.20
CA HIS A 884 -2.97 -13.45 -1.66
C HIS A 884 -3.27 -14.50 -0.58
N PRO A 885 -3.93 -15.64 -0.89
CA PRO A 885 -4.20 -16.69 0.08
C PRO A 885 -2.97 -16.99 0.97
N PHE A 886 -3.14 -16.79 2.27
CA PHE A 886 -2.05 -16.62 3.22
C PHE A 886 -1.82 -17.89 4.03
N GLY A 887 -0.58 -18.36 4.05
CA GLY A 887 -0.17 -19.49 4.86
C GLY A 887 1.07 -20.18 4.29
N GLY A 888 1.77 -20.90 5.15
CA GLY A 888 3.11 -21.42 4.89
C GLY A 888 3.25 -22.93 5.08
N TYR A 889 4.49 -23.41 4.96
CA TYR A 889 4.87 -24.80 5.23
C TYR A 889 6.15 -24.83 6.09
N LYS A 890 6.78 -26.01 6.22
CA LYS A 890 7.82 -26.27 7.23
C LYS A 890 7.28 -25.98 8.64
N MET A 891 8.03 -25.28 9.50
CA MET A 891 7.59 -24.90 10.84
C MET A 891 6.68 -23.67 10.87
N SER A 892 6.28 -23.14 9.71
CA SER A 892 5.31 -22.05 9.61
C SER A 892 3.85 -22.52 9.57
N GLY A 893 3.57 -23.81 9.39
CA GLY A 893 2.20 -24.31 9.43
C GLY A 893 2.00 -25.60 8.66
N THR A 894 0.74 -26.02 8.57
CA THR A 894 0.32 -27.30 7.95
C THR A 894 0.10 -27.23 6.43
N GLY A 895 0.53 -26.15 5.76
CA GLY A 895 0.32 -25.96 4.32
C GLY A 895 -1.07 -25.44 3.95
N THR A 896 -1.85 -25.02 4.93
CA THR A 896 -3.16 -24.41 4.74
C THR A 896 -3.02 -22.95 4.31
N LYS A 897 -4.03 -22.41 3.60
CA LYS A 897 -3.98 -21.02 3.11
C LYS A 897 -5.28 -20.28 3.33
N ALA A 898 -5.37 -19.55 4.43
CA ALA A 898 -6.52 -18.70 4.73
C ALA A 898 -6.78 -17.69 3.60
N GLY A 899 -8.05 -17.44 3.32
CA GLY A 899 -8.49 -16.50 2.29
C GLY A 899 -8.37 -17.03 0.87
N GLY A 900 -8.14 -18.34 0.71
CA GLY A 900 -8.25 -19.07 -0.56
C GLY A 900 -9.35 -20.13 -0.52
N ALA A 901 -9.95 -20.44 -1.67
CA ALA A 901 -11.06 -21.39 -1.76
C ALA A 901 -10.73 -22.80 -1.22
N ALA A 902 -9.47 -23.24 -1.34
CA ALA A 902 -9.04 -24.54 -0.81
C ALA A 902 -9.12 -24.63 0.71
N TYR A 903 -9.05 -23.50 1.43
CA TYR A 903 -9.13 -23.45 2.89
C TYR A 903 -10.43 -24.06 3.44
N LEU A 904 -11.55 -23.85 2.73
CA LEU A 904 -12.86 -24.36 3.15
C LEU A 904 -12.92 -25.89 3.20
N ARG A 905 -12.17 -26.58 2.33
CA ARG A 905 -12.12 -28.05 2.31
C ARG A 905 -11.53 -28.64 3.58
N GLU A 906 -10.70 -27.87 4.28
CA GLU A 906 -10.11 -28.27 5.55
C GLU A 906 -11.17 -28.37 6.67
N PHE A 907 -12.33 -27.73 6.50
CA PHE A 907 -13.42 -27.69 7.49
C PHE A 907 -14.57 -28.67 7.21
N CYS A 908 -14.50 -29.47 6.15
CA CYS A 908 -15.52 -30.46 5.83
C CYS A 908 -14.90 -31.85 5.56
N VAL A 909 -15.79 -32.81 5.34
CA VAL A 909 -15.48 -34.07 4.64
C VAL A 909 -16.38 -34.17 3.43
N GLU A 910 -15.86 -34.73 2.34
CA GLU A 910 -16.66 -34.96 1.13
C GLU A 910 -17.40 -36.29 1.26
N ARG A 911 -18.68 -36.28 0.88
CA ARG A 911 -19.51 -37.47 0.78
C ARG A 911 -20.02 -37.61 -0.65
N THR A 912 -19.71 -38.75 -1.28
CA THR A 912 -20.31 -39.13 -2.55
C THR A 912 -21.65 -39.79 -2.33
N ILE A 913 -22.64 -39.41 -3.12
CA ILE A 913 -23.97 -40.01 -3.21
C ILE A 913 -24.13 -40.49 -4.64
N SER A 914 -24.39 -41.78 -4.82
CA SER A 914 -24.60 -42.41 -6.12
C SER A 914 -26.01 -43.01 -6.13
N GLU A 915 -26.86 -42.53 -7.02
CA GLU A 915 -28.21 -43.05 -7.22
C GLU A 915 -28.31 -43.71 -8.59
N ASN A 916 -28.61 -45.02 -8.61
CA ASN A 916 -29.04 -45.69 -9.82
C ASN A 916 -30.46 -45.18 -10.18
N VAL A 917 -30.55 -44.45 -11.30
CA VAL A 917 -31.81 -43.87 -11.79
C VAL A 917 -32.49 -44.74 -12.83
N MET A 918 -31.90 -45.87 -13.23
CA MET A 918 -32.55 -46.84 -14.11
C MET A 918 -33.71 -47.53 -13.40
N ARG A 919 -34.90 -47.43 -14.00
CA ARG A 919 -36.10 -48.14 -13.56
C ARG A 919 -36.72 -48.84 -14.77
N HIS A 920 -36.81 -50.17 -14.71
CA HIS A 920 -37.40 -51.01 -15.76
C HIS A 920 -36.83 -50.78 -17.18
N GLY A 921 -35.51 -50.55 -17.29
CA GLY A 921 -34.82 -50.33 -18.58
C GLY A 921 -34.94 -48.91 -19.13
N PHE A 922 -35.49 -47.97 -18.36
CA PHE A 922 -35.53 -46.54 -18.67
C PHE A 922 -34.69 -45.76 -17.65
N ALA A 923 -33.83 -44.87 -18.15
CA ALA A 923 -33.18 -43.82 -17.37
C ALA A 923 -33.39 -42.50 -18.12
N PRO A 924 -33.66 -41.38 -17.42
CA PRO A 924 -33.66 -40.08 -18.08
C PRO A 924 -32.26 -39.83 -18.65
N LEU A 925 -32.16 -39.77 -19.98
CA LEU A 925 -30.94 -39.33 -20.67
C LEU A 925 -30.73 -37.86 -20.26
N GLY A 926 -29.70 -37.58 -19.48
CA GLY A 926 -29.48 -36.26 -18.91
C GLY A 926 -29.41 -35.18 -20.00
N GLU A 927 -30.44 -34.34 -20.09
CA GLU A 927 -30.23 -32.94 -20.42
C GLU A 927 -29.79 -32.24 -19.13
N GLU A 928 -28.83 -31.34 -19.31
CA GLU A 928 -28.07 -30.59 -18.31
C GLU A 928 -28.65 -30.51 -16.89
N ASN A 929 -27.80 -30.88 -15.93
CA ASN A 929 -27.96 -30.74 -14.49
C ASN A 929 -28.83 -29.51 -14.09
N PRO A 930 -30.01 -29.67 -13.46
CA PRO A 930 -30.94 -28.57 -13.16
C PRO A 930 -30.45 -27.61 -12.05
N LEU A 931 -29.16 -27.65 -11.69
CA LEU A 931 -28.49 -26.77 -10.72
C LEU A 931 -27.44 -25.84 -11.38
N GLY A 932 -27.48 -25.68 -12.70
CA GLY A 932 -26.61 -24.77 -13.46
C GLY A 932 -26.76 -23.30 -13.09
#